data_AF-A0A3N0ZU12-F1
#
_entry.id   AF-A0A3N0ZU12-F1
#
_cell.length_a   1.000
_cell.length_b   1.000
_cell.length_c   1.000
_cell.angle_alpha   90.00
_cell.angle_beta   90.00
_cell.angle_gamma   90.00
#
_symmetry.space_group_name_H-M   'P 1'
#
loop_
_entity.id
_entity.type
_entity.pdbx_description
1 polymer ?
#
loop_
_entity_poly.entity_id
_entity_poly.type
_entity_poly.pdbx_seq_one_letter_code
_entity_poly.pdbx_strand_id
1 'polypeptide(L)'
;MRRLIHIEVFVLILLFFITNESNSQLNTHNEVINRGVINLKKRVLDQKAGYIDNDSGKIVVDAPTTIIIQDTILGRVDYIFNQGMDDQYIPQIFYWDVRFTGNSRKRMVDSTKILTSMSRFVSDSVVNLDLNLKSRINIEGYITHQGKVNFGISKGLVSLVGRNAQDIDGKGLFKELELNNKEGADVINGGGFRVNTSLELIKGEFRNLDTNNFFMLGDSKIIRWSGASLLSEAKWDSMYSVHYKGDSAIISGNEIPKSDTTVILDLIVENIGGLTLDRNVTHHRQLDLGTFINTEPDSNNRYVLTTTSDLDPIFRTANSEVIGSYRRTKLRYDNVETYFNNKYTYVLFGNRDSAGGAVEMTMRVMPKTFPKEALAFINTKVERDIFISAKDASGNPVSRGMNFVLGYGWRHIMSDPTKHETNNLNIPDIILQRWDGTLWKDNKTSEQPQVDSDGWAYARATNVTELGQFAIGISDVAQLVLRARALMEGPYRYGSMATDLQRRGLIPNRPPDIYPYNLDPKRDSNYANIIDTGIVDWVLIEFHKDSLNSGEVYYRCAFMRNDGTIVDIDGTSAVSIARGGMTEGKYYIGIRHRNHLPIFSQNFAEIFPGTEKPILDMTKPENIFGGASAMKPVGFDLDNSLLFGMVAGDVDGDGIITDKDDIFGKVLQRDDLQIWEKRDIEGYLPWDVTLSGYIHTRDINYSWNNRGRAAITP
;
A
#
# COMPACT_ATOMS: atom_id res chain seq x y z
N MET A 1 -59.03 -54.49 29.69
CA MET A 1 -58.36 -55.81 29.68
C MET A 1 -57.68 -56.00 28.34
N ARG A 2 -56.36 -55.73 28.26
CA ARG A 2 -55.55 -55.92 27.05
C ARG A 2 -54.61 -57.11 27.24
N ARG A 3 -54.33 -57.72 26.08
CA ARG A 3 -53.80 -59.06 25.80
C ARG A 3 -52.35 -59.32 26.27
N LEU A 4 -52.10 -60.62 26.43
CA LEU A 4 -50.84 -61.36 26.38
C LEU A 4 -49.77 -60.77 25.43
N ILE A 5 -48.49 -61.00 25.77
CA ILE A 5 -47.60 -61.97 25.07
C ILE A 5 -46.38 -62.26 25.95
N HIS A 6 -46.08 -63.54 26.11
CA HIS A 6 -44.87 -64.12 26.68
C HIS A 6 -43.85 -64.30 25.54
N ILE A 7 -42.58 -63.91 25.73
CA ILE A 7 -41.46 -64.34 24.87
C ILE A 7 -40.29 -64.76 25.77
N GLU A 8 -39.85 -65.99 25.57
CA GLU A 8 -38.67 -66.63 26.16
C GLU A 8 -37.35 -66.10 25.57
N VAL A 9 -36.39 -65.87 26.48
CA VAL A 9 -34.98 -66.33 26.51
C VAL A 9 -34.29 -66.73 25.19
N PHE A 10 -33.12 -66.12 24.88
CA PHE A 10 -31.85 -66.84 24.67
C PHE A 10 -30.62 -65.89 24.63
N VAL A 11 -29.81 -65.99 25.70
CA VAL A 11 -28.33 -66.10 25.80
C VAL A 11 -27.42 -65.30 24.86
N LEU A 12 -26.56 -64.46 25.45
CA LEU A 12 -25.10 -64.66 25.34
C LEU A 12 -24.38 -64.18 26.62
N ILE A 13 -23.98 -65.14 27.46
CA ILE A 13 -22.93 -64.97 28.45
C ILE A 13 -21.60 -64.96 27.68
N LEU A 14 -20.72 -63.98 27.91
CA LEU A 14 -19.28 -64.28 27.87
C LEU A 14 -18.41 -63.31 28.68
N LEU A 15 -17.85 -63.89 29.76
CA LEU A 15 -16.59 -63.60 30.44
C LEU A 15 -16.31 -62.18 30.95
N PHE A 16 -16.88 -61.87 32.11
CA PHE A 16 -16.14 -61.14 33.12
C PHE A 16 -15.12 -62.09 33.78
N PHE A 17 -13.83 -61.88 33.55
CA PHE A 17 -12.86 -62.03 34.63
C PHE A 17 -12.55 -60.62 35.13
N ILE A 18 -13.52 -59.98 35.81
CA ILE A 18 -13.15 -58.99 36.81
C ILE A 18 -12.47 -59.82 37.90
N THR A 19 -11.14 -59.79 37.98
CA THR A 19 -10.49 -60.11 39.26
C THR A 19 -10.84 -58.95 40.16
N ASN A 20 -12.03 -59.02 40.76
CA ASN A 20 -12.63 -57.96 41.55
C ASN A 20 -12.00 -58.01 42.93
N GLU A 21 -10.92 -57.25 43.12
CA GLU A 21 -10.47 -56.94 44.47
C GLU A 21 -11.33 -55.76 44.99
N SER A 22 -12.53 -56.14 45.45
CA SER A 22 -13.54 -55.41 46.24
C SER A 22 -14.57 -54.45 45.57
N ASN A 23 -15.85 -54.71 45.93
CA ASN A 23 -17.06 -53.86 45.94
C ASN A 23 -17.42 -52.99 44.71
N SER A 24 -17.84 -53.63 43.61
CA SER A 24 -18.62 -52.99 42.54
C SER A 24 -20.13 -53.32 42.68
N GLN A 25 -21.01 -52.32 42.79
CA GLN A 25 -22.47 -52.52 42.75
C GLN A 25 -23.04 -52.04 41.40
N LEU A 26 -23.80 -52.90 40.72
CA LEU A 26 -24.64 -52.51 39.58
C LEU A 26 -26.01 -52.06 40.13
N ASN A 27 -26.43 -50.82 39.83
CA ASN A 27 -27.83 -50.43 40.03
C ASN A 27 -28.59 -50.51 38.70
N THR A 28 -29.86 -50.87 38.79
CA THR A 28 -30.88 -51.00 37.73
C THR A 28 -31.16 -49.73 36.90
N HIS A 29 -30.31 -48.70 36.99
CA HIS A 29 -30.45 -47.39 36.34
C HIS A 29 -29.25 -47.01 35.45
N ASN A 30 -28.60 -47.98 34.81
CA ASN A 30 -27.52 -47.74 33.82
C ASN A 30 -26.24 -47.06 34.39
N GLU A 31 -25.98 -47.23 35.68
CA GLU A 31 -24.81 -46.68 36.38
C GLU A 31 -23.99 -47.81 37.02
N VAL A 32 -22.67 -47.79 36.80
CA VAL A 32 -21.70 -48.65 37.49
C VAL A 32 -20.91 -47.78 38.45
N ILE A 33 -21.11 -48.01 39.76
CA ILE A 33 -20.30 -47.36 40.81
C ILE A 33 -19.17 -48.32 41.22
N ASN A 34 -17.93 -47.91 40.99
CA ASN A 34 -16.74 -48.66 41.41
C ASN A 34 -15.94 -47.92 42.49
N ARG A 35 -15.65 -48.60 43.59
CA ARG A 35 -14.80 -48.12 44.69
C ARG A 35 -13.52 -48.94 44.87
N GLY A 36 -13.29 -49.96 44.03
CA GLY A 36 -12.12 -50.85 44.03
C GLY A 36 -11.31 -50.79 42.74
N VAL A 37 -10.66 -51.89 42.36
CA VAL A 37 -9.86 -51.98 41.12
C VAL A 37 -10.52 -52.91 40.10
N ILE A 38 -10.87 -52.38 38.92
CA ILE A 38 -11.37 -53.18 37.79
C ILE A 38 -10.22 -53.43 36.82
N ASN A 39 -9.78 -54.70 36.72
CA ASN A 39 -8.74 -55.11 35.77
C ASN A 39 -9.37 -55.67 34.49
N LEU A 40 -9.15 -54.99 33.36
CA LEU A 40 -9.60 -55.41 32.03
C LEU A 40 -8.44 -56.07 31.29
N LYS A 41 -8.48 -57.41 31.27
CA LYS A 41 -7.49 -58.27 30.58
C LYS A 41 -8.00 -58.84 29.24
N LYS A 42 -9.29 -58.64 28.89
CA LYS A 42 -9.94 -59.06 27.62
C LYS A 42 -11.04 -58.09 27.15
N ARG A 43 -11.50 -58.27 25.90
CA ARG A 43 -11.87 -57.26 24.87
C ARG A 43 -13.07 -56.31 25.06
N VAL A 44 -14.02 -56.46 25.99
CA VAL A 44 -15.28 -55.66 25.93
C VAL A 44 -15.82 -55.22 27.29
N LEU A 45 -16.10 -53.92 27.44
CA LEU A 45 -17.01 -53.32 28.43
C LEU A 45 -18.31 -52.91 27.71
N ASP A 46 -19.33 -53.76 27.73
CA ASP A 46 -20.63 -53.51 27.09
C ASP A 46 -21.72 -53.31 28.14
N GLN A 47 -22.18 -52.06 28.27
CA GLN A 47 -23.51 -51.76 28.77
C GLN A 47 -24.15 -50.77 27.81
N LYS A 48 -25.34 -51.13 27.30
CA LYS A 48 -26.12 -50.27 26.41
C LYS A 48 -26.62 -49.04 27.17
N ALA A 49 -25.93 -47.92 26.94
CA ALA A 49 -26.16 -46.55 27.44
C ALA A 49 -25.87 -46.33 28.94
N GLY A 50 -25.05 -45.32 29.26
CA GLY A 50 -24.67 -44.90 30.63
C GLY A 50 -23.27 -44.26 30.70
N TYR A 51 -22.97 -43.51 31.77
CA TYR A 51 -21.60 -43.15 32.18
C TYR A 51 -21.11 -44.16 33.23
N ILE A 52 -19.80 -44.36 33.35
CA ILE A 52 -19.22 -45.12 34.48
C ILE A 52 -18.84 -44.13 35.57
N ASP A 53 -19.33 -44.31 36.80
CA ASP A 53 -18.85 -43.57 37.97
C ASP A 53 -17.83 -44.39 38.75
N ASN A 54 -16.56 -44.10 38.53
CA ASN A 54 -15.46 -44.76 39.23
C ASN A 54 -14.98 -43.95 40.45
N ASP A 55 -15.89 -43.19 41.12
CA ASP A 55 -15.75 -42.54 42.45
C ASP A 55 -14.29 -42.42 42.96
N SER A 56 -13.87 -43.33 43.84
CA SER A 56 -12.49 -43.44 44.36
C SER A 56 -11.72 -44.64 43.79
N GLY A 57 -12.34 -45.41 42.88
CA GLY A 57 -11.76 -46.61 42.30
C GLY A 57 -10.81 -46.35 41.13
N LYS A 58 -10.30 -47.43 40.53
CA LYS A 58 -9.43 -47.37 39.33
C LYS A 58 -9.77 -48.49 38.34
N ILE A 59 -9.84 -48.14 37.05
CA ILE A 59 -9.89 -49.10 35.95
C ILE A 59 -8.47 -49.28 35.40
N VAL A 60 -8.02 -50.53 35.25
CA VAL A 60 -6.73 -50.91 34.66
C VAL A 60 -6.99 -51.61 33.34
N VAL A 61 -6.45 -51.08 32.26
CA VAL A 61 -6.53 -51.64 30.91
C VAL A 61 -5.18 -52.22 30.52
N ASP A 62 -5.07 -53.54 30.65
CA ASP A 62 -3.88 -54.33 30.28
C ASP A 62 -4.22 -55.27 29.11
N ALA A 63 -4.63 -54.68 28.00
CA ALA A 63 -4.98 -55.37 26.77
C ALA A 63 -4.68 -54.48 25.56
N PRO A 64 -4.33 -55.08 24.39
CA PRO A 64 -4.04 -54.33 23.17
C PRO A 64 -5.29 -53.66 22.57
N THR A 65 -6.47 -54.24 22.80
CA THR A 65 -7.75 -53.72 22.33
C THR A 65 -8.78 -53.80 23.45
N THR A 66 -9.41 -52.67 23.77
CA THR A 66 -10.54 -52.60 24.70
C THR A 66 -11.66 -51.83 24.05
N ILE A 67 -12.82 -52.47 23.90
CA ILE A 67 -14.04 -51.81 23.46
C ILE A 67 -14.71 -51.24 24.70
N ILE A 68 -14.76 -49.91 24.80
CA ILE A 68 -15.54 -49.17 25.79
C ILE A 68 -16.68 -48.52 25.02
N ILE A 69 -17.93 -48.88 25.37
CA ILE A 69 -19.12 -48.38 24.67
C ILE A 69 -19.62 -47.07 25.29
N GLN A 70 -19.25 -46.77 26.53
CA GLN A 70 -19.64 -45.54 27.22
C GLN A 70 -18.95 -44.32 26.63
N ASP A 71 -19.69 -43.22 26.53
CA ASP A 71 -19.17 -41.93 26.06
C ASP A 71 -18.36 -41.21 27.15
N THR A 72 -18.61 -41.51 28.44
CA THR A 72 -17.94 -40.86 29.58
C THR A 72 -17.57 -41.86 30.67
N ILE A 73 -16.35 -41.74 31.18
CA ILE A 73 -15.86 -42.41 32.39
C ILE A 73 -15.46 -41.34 33.42
N LEU A 74 -16.21 -41.27 34.52
CA LEU A 74 -15.83 -40.53 35.72
C LEU A 74 -14.88 -41.40 36.54
N GLY A 75 -13.92 -40.80 37.25
CA GLY A 75 -12.83 -41.49 37.96
C GLY A 75 -11.61 -41.88 37.10
N ARG A 76 -10.71 -42.71 37.65
CA ARG A 76 -9.37 -42.99 37.08
C ARG A 76 -9.31 -44.21 36.16
N VAL A 77 -8.64 -44.07 35.01
CA VAL A 77 -8.37 -45.14 34.03
C VAL A 77 -6.88 -45.19 33.68
N ASP A 78 -6.27 -46.35 33.85
CA ASP A 78 -4.84 -46.58 33.55
C ASP A 78 -4.69 -47.57 32.39
N TYR A 79 -4.08 -47.12 31.29
CA TYR A 79 -3.70 -47.93 30.13
C TYR A 79 -2.25 -48.40 30.25
N ILE A 80 -2.06 -49.66 30.64
CA ILE A 80 -0.75 -50.17 31.09
C ILE A 80 -0.13 -51.24 30.18
N PHE A 81 -0.76 -51.58 29.05
CA PHE A 81 -0.26 -52.62 28.15
C PHE A 81 1.16 -52.28 27.66
N ASN A 82 2.08 -53.24 27.78
CA ASN A 82 3.53 -53.01 27.69
C ASN A 82 4.23 -54.19 26.97
N GLN A 83 4.03 -54.29 25.65
CA GLN A 83 4.56 -55.35 24.78
C GLN A 83 5.40 -54.78 23.62
N GLY A 84 6.35 -53.89 23.92
CA GLY A 84 7.27 -53.35 22.91
C GLY A 84 6.57 -52.41 21.94
N MET A 85 6.75 -52.60 20.63
CA MET A 85 6.16 -51.74 19.59
C MET A 85 4.70 -52.10 19.25
N ASP A 86 4.10 -53.05 19.98
CA ASP A 86 2.70 -53.43 19.78
C ASP A 86 1.75 -52.28 20.11
N ASP A 87 0.57 -52.32 19.49
CA ASP A 87 -0.44 -51.28 19.61
C ASP A 87 -1.37 -51.54 20.79
N GLN A 88 -1.61 -50.51 21.59
CA GLN A 88 -2.76 -50.42 22.49
C GLN A 88 -3.73 -49.37 21.95
N TYR A 89 -4.90 -49.80 21.49
CA TYR A 89 -5.93 -48.89 20.99
C TYR A 89 -6.64 -48.19 22.14
N ILE A 90 -6.70 -46.86 22.07
CA ILE A 90 -7.30 -45.99 23.09
C ILE A 90 -8.63 -45.45 22.56
N PRO A 91 -9.77 -45.77 23.20
CA PRO A 91 -11.06 -45.16 22.89
C PRO A 91 -11.02 -43.64 23.06
N GLN A 92 -11.57 -42.93 22.08
CA GLN A 92 -11.62 -41.47 22.07
C GLN A 92 -12.98 -41.02 22.63
N ILE A 93 -13.04 -40.91 23.96
CA ILE A 93 -14.22 -40.60 24.76
C ILE A 93 -13.86 -39.59 25.86
N PHE A 94 -14.79 -39.26 26.75
CA PHE A 94 -14.55 -38.40 27.91
C PHE A 94 -14.02 -39.21 29.10
N TYR A 95 -12.86 -38.82 29.61
CA TYR A 95 -12.23 -39.37 30.81
C TYR A 95 -12.08 -38.29 31.87
N TRP A 96 -12.35 -38.62 33.13
CA TRP A 96 -12.02 -37.74 34.24
C TRP A 96 -10.52 -37.73 34.55
N ASP A 97 -9.93 -38.89 34.84
CA ASP A 97 -8.48 -39.08 35.02
C ASP A 97 -8.02 -40.24 34.13
N VAL A 98 -7.13 -39.97 33.17
CA VAL A 98 -6.58 -40.97 32.24
C VAL A 98 -5.06 -41.00 32.31
N ARG A 99 -4.50 -42.21 32.42
CA ARG A 99 -3.06 -42.41 32.57
C ARG A 99 -2.54 -43.46 31.60
N PHE A 100 -1.37 -43.22 31.06
CA PHE A 100 -0.69 -44.11 30.11
C PHE A 100 0.66 -44.52 30.66
N THR A 101 0.96 -45.82 30.63
CA THR A 101 2.28 -46.35 30.97
C THR A 101 2.69 -47.47 30.02
N GLY A 102 3.99 -47.76 29.99
CA GLY A 102 4.56 -48.84 29.17
C GLY A 102 4.86 -48.40 27.73
N ASN A 103 5.68 -49.21 27.07
CA ASN A 103 6.32 -48.88 25.79
C ASN A 103 5.48 -49.19 24.54
N SER A 104 4.33 -49.88 24.69
CA SER A 104 3.38 -50.08 23.59
C SER A 104 2.85 -48.76 23.05
N ARG A 105 2.66 -48.71 21.72
CA ARG A 105 2.13 -47.53 21.02
C ARG A 105 0.67 -47.33 21.41
N LYS A 106 0.36 -46.23 22.07
CA LYS A 106 -0.99 -45.85 22.47
C LYS A 106 -1.67 -45.17 21.28
N ARG A 107 -2.49 -45.94 20.54
CA ARG A 107 -3.03 -45.53 19.24
C ARG A 107 -4.44 -44.98 19.33
N MET A 108 -4.65 -43.83 18.71
CA MET A 108 -5.97 -43.20 18.51
C MET A 108 -6.27 -43.21 17.01
N VAL A 109 -7.32 -43.94 16.62
CA VAL A 109 -7.59 -44.24 15.20
C VAL A 109 -8.94 -43.77 14.70
N ASP A 110 -9.89 -43.45 15.57
CA ASP A 110 -11.20 -42.93 15.17
C ASP A 110 -11.10 -41.43 14.89
N SER A 111 -10.98 -41.04 13.63
CA SER A 111 -10.90 -39.62 13.24
C SER A 111 -12.18 -38.81 13.48
N THR A 112 -13.28 -39.45 13.89
CA THR A 112 -14.57 -38.78 14.13
C THR A 112 -14.80 -38.42 15.59
N LYS A 113 -13.94 -38.94 16.50
CA LYS A 113 -14.06 -38.76 17.94
C LYS A 113 -12.84 -38.09 18.55
N ILE A 114 -13.09 -37.38 19.65
CA ILE A 114 -12.08 -36.66 20.44
C ILE A 114 -11.91 -37.37 21.77
N LEU A 115 -10.67 -37.56 22.21
CA LEU A 115 -10.40 -37.95 23.58
C LEU A 115 -10.37 -36.68 24.43
N THR A 116 -11.18 -36.61 25.48
CA THR A 116 -11.20 -35.46 26.39
C THR A 116 -10.81 -35.91 27.79
N SER A 117 -9.80 -35.28 28.38
CA SER A 117 -9.40 -35.45 29.78
C SER A 117 -9.89 -34.27 30.61
N MET A 118 -10.89 -34.50 31.47
CA MET A 118 -11.55 -33.45 32.26
C MET A 118 -10.74 -33.00 33.49
N SER A 119 -9.97 -33.90 34.12
CA SER A 119 -9.18 -33.59 35.32
C SER A 119 -7.69 -33.86 35.15
N ARG A 120 -7.28 -35.08 34.80
CA ARG A 120 -5.85 -35.45 34.71
C ARG A 120 -5.53 -36.28 33.49
N PHE A 121 -4.50 -35.87 32.76
CA PHE A 121 -3.86 -36.65 31.71
C PHE A 121 -2.41 -36.90 32.11
N VAL A 122 -2.00 -38.16 32.26
CA VAL A 122 -0.66 -38.52 32.72
C VAL A 122 0.00 -39.53 31.81
N SER A 123 1.27 -39.34 31.45
CA SER A 123 2.08 -40.35 30.77
C SER A 123 3.45 -40.53 31.42
N ASP A 124 3.99 -41.75 31.35
CA ASP A 124 5.38 -42.03 31.71
C ASP A 124 6.35 -41.73 30.55
N SER A 125 7.67 -41.86 30.80
CA SER A 125 8.71 -41.47 29.85
C SER A 125 8.87 -42.40 28.64
N VAL A 126 8.32 -43.61 28.70
CA VAL A 126 8.44 -44.60 27.62
C VAL A 126 7.20 -44.64 26.74
N VAL A 127 6.10 -43.99 27.14
CA VAL A 127 4.87 -43.87 26.37
C VAL A 127 5.11 -43.20 25.01
N ASN A 128 4.56 -43.82 23.97
CA ASN A 128 4.39 -43.20 22.66
C ASN A 128 2.90 -43.11 22.31
N LEU A 129 2.37 -41.89 22.21
CA LEU A 129 1.00 -41.59 21.80
C LEU A 129 0.99 -41.32 20.29
N ASP A 130 0.31 -42.18 19.54
CA ASP A 130 0.22 -42.10 18.07
C ASP A 130 -1.21 -41.74 17.68
N LEU A 131 -1.39 -40.49 17.26
CA LEU A 131 -2.66 -39.94 16.78
C LEU A 131 -2.73 -40.05 15.25
N ASN A 132 -3.95 -40.16 14.72
CA ASN A 132 -4.19 -39.99 13.28
C ASN A 132 -4.28 -38.49 12.92
N LEU A 133 -4.28 -38.15 11.62
CA LEU A 133 -4.26 -36.76 11.12
C LEU A 133 -5.39 -35.87 11.67
N LYS A 134 -6.54 -36.45 12.02
CA LYS A 134 -7.75 -35.73 12.45
C LYS A 134 -8.06 -35.94 13.94
N SER A 135 -7.31 -36.81 14.63
CA SER A 135 -7.51 -37.11 16.03
C SER A 135 -7.07 -35.93 16.88
N ARG A 136 -7.83 -35.68 17.95
CA ARG A 136 -7.54 -34.62 18.92
C ARG A 136 -7.61 -35.19 20.33
N ILE A 137 -6.70 -34.72 21.17
CA ILE A 137 -6.75 -34.87 22.63
C ILE A 137 -7.04 -33.50 23.22
N ASN A 138 -8.17 -33.37 23.91
CA ASN A 138 -8.54 -32.19 24.67
C ASN A 138 -8.17 -32.40 26.14
N ILE A 139 -7.49 -31.42 26.72
CA ILE A 139 -7.12 -31.39 28.13
C ILE A 139 -7.85 -30.21 28.78
N GLU A 140 -8.74 -30.49 29.74
CA GLU A 140 -9.50 -29.46 30.45
C GLU A 140 -8.97 -29.13 31.85
N GLY A 141 -8.22 -30.05 32.45
CA GLY A 141 -7.57 -29.85 33.75
C GLY A 141 -6.05 -29.82 33.63
N TYR A 142 -5.42 -30.86 34.14
CA TYR A 142 -3.96 -30.96 34.32
C TYR A 142 -3.37 -32.00 33.37
N ILE A 143 -2.19 -31.71 32.79
CA ILE A 143 -1.40 -32.65 32.00
C ILE A 143 0.04 -32.76 32.51
N THR A 144 0.45 -34.00 32.83
CA THR A 144 1.86 -34.40 32.94
C THR A 144 2.20 -35.31 31.79
N HIS A 145 3.08 -34.85 30.90
CA HIS A 145 3.53 -35.68 29.78
C HIS A 145 5.04 -35.89 29.83
N GLN A 146 5.48 -37.14 29.96
CA GLN A 146 6.90 -37.51 30.01
C GLN A 146 7.35 -38.24 28.73
N GLY A 147 6.41 -38.82 27.98
CA GLY A 147 6.68 -39.62 26.80
C GLY A 147 6.75 -38.79 25.51
N LYS A 148 6.24 -39.34 24.43
CA LYS A 148 6.21 -38.68 23.11
C LYS A 148 4.81 -38.70 22.52
N VAL A 149 4.41 -37.60 21.91
CA VAL A 149 3.20 -37.52 21.08
C VAL A 149 3.62 -37.36 19.63
N ASN A 150 3.24 -38.31 18.78
CA ASN A 150 3.47 -38.32 17.33
C ASN A 150 4.95 -38.23 16.92
N PHE A 151 5.82 -39.00 17.58
CA PHE A 151 7.29 -38.90 17.44
C PHE A 151 7.83 -39.12 16.01
N GLY A 152 7.06 -39.71 15.09
CA GLY A 152 7.52 -40.04 13.73
C GLY A 152 6.83 -39.30 12.57
N ILE A 153 5.69 -38.63 12.79
CA ILE A 153 4.80 -38.11 11.72
C ILE A 153 3.98 -36.92 12.25
N SER A 154 3.68 -35.90 11.44
CA SER A 154 2.79 -34.79 11.88
C SER A 154 1.34 -35.24 11.71
N LYS A 155 0.69 -35.65 12.80
CA LYS A 155 -0.68 -36.13 12.79
C LYS A 155 -1.37 -35.83 14.10
N GLY A 156 -2.52 -35.16 14.07
CA GLY A 156 -3.35 -34.99 15.25
C GLY A 156 -2.78 -34.04 16.29
N LEU A 157 -3.65 -33.56 17.18
CA LEU A 157 -3.42 -32.35 17.98
C LEU A 157 -3.66 -32.60 19.46
N VAL A 158 -2.77 -32.11 20.32
CA VAL A 158 -3.02 -31.96 21.76
C VAL A 158 -3.42 -30.52 22.03
N SER A 159 -4.54 -30.32 22.70
CA SER A 159 -5.18 -29.02 22.84
C SER A 159 -5.61 -28.78 24.29
N LEU A 160 -5.12 -27.69 24.86
CA LEU A 160 -5.51 -27.17 26.17
C LEU A 160 -6.77 -26.32 25.99
N VAL A 161 -7.90 -26.81 26.50
CA VAL A 161 -9.24 -26.25 26.28
C VAL A 161 -10.05 -26.36 27.55
N GLY A 162 -10.95 -25.43 27.84
CA GLY A 162 -11.82 -25.62 29.00
C GLY A 162 -12.47 -24.33 29.49
N ARG A 163 -12.98 -24.39 30.72
CA ARG A 163 -13.59 -23.25 31.43
C ARG A 163 -12.72 -22.66 32.54
N ASN A 164 -11.64 -23.34 32.90
CA ASN A 164 -10.64 -22.94 33.89
C ASN A 164 -9.26 -23.00 33.23
N ALA A 165 -8.24 -22.38 33.82
CA ALA A 165 -6.86 -22.55 33.35
C ALA A 165 -6.39 -24.02 33.44
N GLN A 166 -5.60 -24.46 32.45
CA GLN A 166 -4.96 -25.78 32.49
C GLN A 166 -3.57 -25.68 33.10
N ASP A 167 -3.15 -26.72 33.80
CA ASP A 167 -1.77 -26.89 34.24
C ASP A 167 -1.04 -27.87 33.31
N ILE A 168 0.20 -27.55 32.94
CA ILE A 168 1.04 -28.40 32.08
C ILE A 168 2.45 -28.55 32.66
N ASP A 169 2.92 -29.80 32.75
CA ASP A 169 4.30 -30.13 33.11
C ASP A 169 4.82 -31.43 32.45
N GLY A 170 6.06 -31.78 32.80
CA GLY A 170 6.77 -32.97 32.32
C GLY A 170 7.87 -32.67 31.32
N LYS A 171 8.65 -33.70 30.96
CA LYS A 171 9.81 -33.61 30.05
C LYS A 171 9.54 -34.23 28.67
N GLY A 172 8.28 -34.54 28.39
CA GLY A 172 7.87 -35.20 27.16
C GLY A 172 7.95 -34.30 25.93
N LEU A 173 7.79 -34.92 24.77
CA LEU A 173 7.76 -34.25 23.48
C LEU A 173 6.32 -34.14 22.97
N PHE A 174 5.91 -32.92 22.63
CA PHE A 174 4.74 -32.64 21.82
C PHE A 174 5.19 -32.30 20.41
N LYS A 175 4.60 -32.94 19.41
CA LYS A 175 4.82 -32.50 18.03
C LYS A 175 4.07 -31.21 17.74
N GLU A 176 2.77 -31.21 18.03
CA GLU A 176 1.88 -30.06 17.91
C GLU A 176 1.13 -29.89 19.23
N LEU A 177 1.17 -28.69 19.80
CA LEU A 177 0.48 -28.31 21.03
C LEU A 177 -0.32 -27.03 20.78
N GLU A 178 -1.55 -26.98 21.25
CA GLU A 178 -2.43 -25.83 21.09
C GLU A 178 -2.96 -25.34 22.44
N LEU A 179 -2.98 -24.03 22.64
CA LEU A 179 -3.78 -23.37 23.67
C LEU A 179 -4.99 -22.71 23.02
N ASN A 180 -6.18 -23.19 23.36
CA ASN A 180 -7.44 -22.61 22.91
C ASN A 180 -8.40 -22.43 24.09
N ASN A 181 -7.93 -21.70 25.09
CA ASN A 181 -8.66 -21.43 26.31
C ASN A 181 -8.43 -20.01 26.80
N LYS A 182 -9.50 -19.22 26.92
CA LYS A 182 -9.43 -17.82 27.35
C LYS A 182 -8.85 -17.63 28.75
N GLU A 183 -8.99 -18.63 29.63
CA GLU A 183 -8.42 -18.61 30.98
C GLU A 183 -6.90 -18.91 30.97
N GLY A 184 -6.36 -19.34 29.83
CA GLY A 184 -4.95 -19.62 29.63
C GLY A 184 -4.51 -21.01 30.13
N ALA A 185 -3.19 -21.19 30.18
CA ALA A 185 -2.57 -22.37 30.75
C ALA A 185 -1.26 -22.02 31.48
N ASP A 186 -0.96 -22.76 32.54
CA ASP A 186 0.18 -22.54 33.43
C ASP A 186 1.20 -23.66 33.26
N VAL A 187 2.44 -23.29 32.93
CA VAL A 187 3.56 -24.22 33.00
C VAL A 187 3.99 -24.32 34.46
N ILE A 188 4.01 -25.52 35.01
CA ILE A 188 4.32 -25.75 36.43
C ILE A 188 5.38 -26.83 36.62
N ASN A 189 5.80 -27.04 37.88
CA ASN A 189 6.73 -28.11 38.31
C ASN A 189 8.02 -28.21 37.47
N GLY A 190 8.60 -27.08 37.10
CA GLY A 190 9.84 -27.00 36.31
C GLY A 190 9.66 -27.23 34.81
N GLY A 191 8.43 -27.47 34.34
CA GLY A 191 8.09 -27.72 32.94
C GLY A 191 9.09 -28.66 32.25
N GLY A 192 9.64 -28.20 31.13
CA GLY A 192 10.76 -28.80 30.40
C GLY A 192 10.33 -29.74 29.28
N PHE A 193 9.06 -29.75 28.94
CA PHE A 193 8.57 -30.41 27.74
C PHE A 193 9.08 -29.67 26.51
N ARG A 194 9.05 -30.38 25.39
CA ARG A 194 9.61 -29.93 24.11
C ARG A 194 8.53 -29.87 23.05
N VAL A 195 8.54 -28.82 22.24
CA VAL A 195 7.64 -28.64 21.09
C VAL A 195 8.44 -28.77 19.81
N ASN A 196 8.11 -29.77 18.98
CA ASN A 196 8.90 -30.12 17.80
C ASN A 196 8.45 -29.42 16.51
N THR A 197 7.14 -29.23 16.32
CA THR A 197 6.60 -28.68 15.06
C THR A 197 5.88 -27.38 15.30
N SER A 198 4.88 -27.33 16.19
CA SER A 198 4.20 -26.07 16.48
C SER A 198 3.61 -25.96 17.87
N LEU A 199 3.70 -24.75 18.41
CA LEU A 199 2.88 -24.25 19.51
C LEU A 199 1.89 -23.25 18.93
N GLU A 200 0.60 -23.57 18.93
CA GLU A 200 -0.46 -22.68 18.44
C GLU A 200 -1.23 -22.06 19.62
N LEU A 201 -1.14 -20.74 19.75
CA LEU A 201 -1.78 -19.96 20.79
C LEU A 201 -2.98 -19.23 20.18
N ILE A 202 -4.19 -19.78 20.37
CA ILE A 202 -5.43 -19.26 19.78
C ILE A 202 -6.07 -18.19 20.66
N LYS A 203 -6.23 -18.49 21.95
CA LYS A 203 -6.79 -17.55 22.92
C LYS A 203 -6.29 -17.81 24.33
N GLY A 204 -6.20 -16.76 25.13
CA GLY A 204 -5.67 -16.79 26.50
C GLY A 204 -4.16 -16.66 26.57
N GLU A 205 -3.66 -16.51 27.79
CA GLU A 205 -2.23 -16.38 28.06
C GLU A 205 -1.61 -17.74 28.37
N PHE A 206 -0.52 -18.08 27.68
CA PHE A 206 0.32 -19.22 28.02
C PHE A 206 1.39 -18.76 29.02
N ARG A 207 1.23 -19.16 30.28
CA ARG A 207 2.01 -18.67 31.42
C ARG A 207 3.20 -19.57 31.70
N ASN A 208 4.30 -19.28 31.01
CA ASN A 208 5.62 -19.83 31.30
C ASN A 208 6.44 -18.82 32.12
N LEU A 209 7.21 -19.33 33.08
CA LEU A 209 8.20 -18.57 33.86
C LEU A 209 9.60 -19.14 33.59
N ASP A 210 10.67 -18.43 33.94
CA ASP A 210 12.04 -18.92 33.71
C ASP A 210 12.31 -20.29 34.37
N THR A 211 11.75 -20.50 35.56
CA THR A 211 11.80 -21.75 36.31
C THR A 211 10.85 -22.81 35.78
N ASN A 212 9.69 -22.41 35.26
CA ASN A 212 8.66 -23.28 34.70
C ASN A 212 8.45 -22.96 33.21
N ASN A 213 9.31 -23.52 32.36
CA ASN A 213 9.33 -23.18 30.93
C ASN A 213 9.37 -24.43 30.04
N PHE A 214 9.29 -24.24 28.73
CA PHE A 214 9.36 -25.29 27.71
C PHE A 214 10.40 -24.93 26.66
N PHE A 215 10.75 -25.92 25.82
CA PHE A 215 11.73 -25.76 24.75
C PHE A 215 11.06 -25.86 23.37
N MET A 216 11.27 -24.85 22.54
CA MET A 216 11.03 -24.92 21.09
C MET A 216 12.24 -25.59 20.43
N LEU A 217 11.99 -26.63 19.62
CA LEU A 217 13.05 -27.30 18.86
C LEU A 217 13.32 -26.60 17.53
N GLY A 218 14.41 -26.97 16.85
CA GLY A 218 14.77 -26.39 15.56
C GLY A 218 13.68 -26.58 14.50
N ASP A 219 13.50 -25.58 13.64
CA ASP A 219 12.49 -25.51 12.58
C ASP A 219 11.02 -25.60 13.06
N SER A 220 10.80 -25.52 14.38
CA SER A 220 9.46 -25.44 14.95
C SER A 220 8.84 -24.05 14.74
N LYS A 221 7.56 -23.88 15.08
CA LYS A 221 6.82 -22.64 14.90
C LYS A 221 6.00 -22.26 16.12
N ILE A 222 6.04 -20.99 16.52
CA ILE A 222 5.02 -20.40 17.39
C ILE A 222 4.00 -19.69 16.51
N ILE A 223 2.74 -20.15 16.55
CA ILE A 223 1.62 -19.51 15.85
C ILE A 223 0.81 -18.74 16.90
N ARG A 224 0.81 -17.41 16.82
CA ARG A 224 0.11 -16.54 17.76
C ARG A 224 -1.09 -15.87 17.08
N TRP A 225 -2.28 -16.17 17.59
CA TRP A 225 -3.49 -15.49 17.20
C TRP A 225 -3.70 -14.21 18.01
N SER A 226 -4.48 -13.27 17.48
CA SER A 226 -4.79 -11.97 18.11
C SER A 226 -5.39 -12.07 19.52
N GLY A 227 -6.04 -13.19 19.87
CA GLY A 227 -6.63 -13.43 21.18
C GLY A 227 -5.70 -14.03 22.24
N ALA A 228 -4.41 -14.25 21.92
CA ALA A 228 -3.48 -14.97 22.78
C ALA A 228 -2.17 -14.22 23.06
N SER A 229 -1.48 -14.64 24.11
CA SER A 229 -0.18 -14.13 24.51
C SER A 229 0.70 -15.22 25.14
N LEU A 230 1.99 -14.93 25.23
CA LEU A 230 2.98 -15.73 25.94
C LEU A 230 3.59 -14.87 27.06
N LEU A 231 3.54 -15.36 28.30
CA LEU A 231 3.93 -14.57 29.48
C LEU A 231 5.44 -14.27 29.53
N SER A 232 6.28 -15.26 29.20
CA SER A 232 7.74 -15.12 29.19
C SER A 232 8.36 -15.73 27.93
N GLU A 233 9.62 -15.46 27.65
CA GLU A 233 10.32 -16.04 26.48
C GLU A 233 10.33 -17.57 26.60
N ALA A 234 9.97 -18.27 25.52
CA ALA A 234 10.16 -19.72 25.46
C ALA A 234 11.67 -20.04 25.52
N LYS A 235 12.07 -21.21 25.99
CA LYS A 235 13.45 -21.68 25.77
C LYS A 235 13.55 -22.26 24.35
N TRP A 236 14.74 -22.29 23.78
CA TRP A 236 14.96 -22.82 22.43
C TRP A 236 16.26 -23.62 22.35
N ASP A 237 16.26 -24.68 21.53
CA ASP A 237 17.46 -25.45 21.21
C ASP A 237 18.16 -24.92 19.92
N SER A 238 17.37 -24.35 19.00
CA SER A 238 17.82 -23.79 17.71
C SER A 238 16.81 -22.75 17.20
N MET A 239 16.98 -22.27 15.96
CA MET A 239 16.07 -21.28 15.36
C MET A 239 14.67 -21.85 15.15
N TYR A 240 13.64 -21.01 15.34
CA TYR A 240 12.23 -21.33 15.12
C TYR A 240 11.52 -20.18 14.40
N SER A 241 10.37 -20.46 13.79
CA SER A 241 9.58 -19.45 13.06
C SER A 241 8.46 -18.89 13.93
N VAL A 242 8.08 -17.64 13.68
CA VAL A 242 6.93 -17.00 14.34
C VAL A 242 5.89 -16.64 13.28
N HIS A 243 4.62 -16.98 13.55
CA HIS A 243 3.50 -16.76 12.65
C HIS A 243 2.35 -16.07 13.37
N TYR A 244 2.00 -14.88 12.92
CA TYR A 244 0.88 -14.10 13.44
C TYR A 244 -0.38 -14.30 12.61
N LYS A 245 -1.52 -14.54 13.27
CA LYS A 245 -2.84 -14.73 12.66
C LYS A 245 -3.93 -13.98 13.44
N GLY A 246 -5.09 -13.80 12.82
CA GLY A 246 -6.24 -13.17 13.46
C GLY A 246 -6.77 -11.96 12.70
N ASP A 247 -7.65 -11.22 13.37
CA ASP A 247 -8.38 -10.08 12.84
C ASP A 247 -8.03 -8.74 13.52
N SER A 248 -7.58 -8.80 14.78
CA SER A 248 -7.31 -7.64 15.62
C SER A 248 -5.81 -7.33 15.66
N ALA A 249 -5.45 -6.05 15.86
CA ALA A 249 -4.05 -5.64 15.91
C ALA A 249 -3.26 -6.39 16.98
N ILE A 250 -2.04 -6.82 16.65
CA ILE A 250 -1.14 -7.52 17.56
C ILE A 250 0.07 -6.64 17.84
N ILE A 251 0.46 -6.50 19.10
CA ILE A 251 1.79 -6.02 19.49
C ILE A 251 2.67 -7.26 19.72
N SER A 252 3.86 -7.32 19.12
CA SER A 252 4.80 -8.42 19.35
C SER A 252 5.09 -8.58 20.84
N GLY A 253 5.24 -9.83 21.27
CA GLY A 253 5.44 -10.19 22.67
C GLY A 253 6.63 -11.12 22.83
N ASN A 254 6.56 -11.99 23.85
CA ASN A 254 7.66 -12.86 24.22
C ASN A 254 7.84 -14.09 23.32
N GLU A 255 6.99 -14.26 22.30
CA GLU A 255 7.27 -15.16 21.18
C GLU A 255 8.49 -14.69 20.36
N ILE A 256 8.86 -13.40 20.44
CA ILE A 256 10.12 -12.85 19.94
C ILE A 256 11.03 -12.57 21.15
N PRO A 257 12.15 -13.28 21.33
CA PRO A 257 13.01 -13.09 22.48
C PRO A 257 13.65 -11.70 22.53
N LYS A 258 13.70 -11.07 23.71
CA LYS A 258 14.42 -9.81 23.97
C LYS A 258 15.92 -10.03 24.01
N SER A 259 16.32 -11.17 24.58
CA SER A 259 17.70 -11.49 24.92
C SER A 259 18.53 -11.92 23.71
N ASP A 260 17.89 -12.55 22.72
CA ASP A 260 18.56 -13.09 21.54
C ASP A 260 17.66 -12.98 20.29
N THR A 261 17.91 -11.96 19.47
CA THR A 261 17.17 -11.76 18.21
C THR A 261 17.64 -12.68 17.09
N THR A 262 18.63 -13.56 17.33
CA THR A 262 19.21 -14.45 16.30
C THR A 262 18.44 -15.76 16.08
N VAL A 263 17.29 -15.93 16.74
CA VAL A 263 16.58 -17.22 16.76
C VAL A 263 15.41 -17.30 15.79
N ILE A 264 14.97 -16.18 15.22
CA ILE A 264 13.80 -16.16 14.35
C ILE A 264 14.20 -16.60 12.94
N LEU A 265 13.74 -17.78 12.53
CA LEU A 265 13.99 -18.32 11.21
C LEU A 265 13.14 -17.61 10.16
N ASP A 266 11.82 -17.81 10.22
CA ASP A 266 10.85 -17.07 9.40
C ASP A 266 9.96 -16.19 10.27
N LEU A 267 9.61 -15.02 9.74
CA LEU A 267 8.59 -14.14 10.29
C LEU A 267 7.42 -14.08 9.31
N ILE A 268 6.27 -14.61 9.72
CA ILE A 268 5.07 -14.72 8.90
C ILE A 268 3.96 -13.89 9.54
N VAL A 269 3.39 -12.95 8.80
CA VAL A 269 2.31 -12.06 9.29
C VAL A 269 1.10 -12.16 8.38
N GLU A 270 0.13 -12.97 8.79
CA GLU A 270 -1.18 -13.12 8.13
C GLU A 270 -2.32 -12.53 8.98
N ASN A 271 -2.00 -11.86 10.09
CA ASN A 271 -2.96 -11.19 10.95
C ASN A 271 -3.55 -9.95 10.26
N ILE A 272 -4.84 -9.94 9.93
CA ILE A 272 -5.46 -8.86 9.14
C ILE A 272 -5.30 -7.49 9.82
N GLY A 273 -5.35 -7.45 11.15
CA GLY A 273 -5.16 -6.24 11.96
C GLY A 273 -3.73 -5.69 12.01
N GLY A 274 -2.76 -6.33 11.36
CA GLY A 274 -1.36 -5.92 11.37
C GLY A 274 -0.57 -6.38 12.59
N LEU A 275 0.76 -6.25 12.52
CA LEU A 275 1.68 -6.50 13.63
C LEU A 275 2.42 -5.21 13.94
N THR A 276 2.41 -4.77 15.19
CA THR A 276 3.26 -3.67 15.67
C THR A 276 4.41 -4.25 16.49
N LEU A 277 5.64 -3.91 16.14
CA LEU A 277 6.82 -4.34 16.87
C LEU A 277 6.98 -3.52 18.15
N ASP A 278 7.36 -4.21 19.23
CA ASP A 278 7.71 -3.62 20.53
C ASP A 278 9.22 -3.65 20.81
N ARG A 279 10.01 -4.12 19.85
CA ARG A 279 11.48 -4.25 19.91
C ARG A 279 12.08 -4.42 18.52
N ASN A 280 13.40 -4.31 18.41
CA ASN A 280 14.14 -4.70 17.20
C ASN A 280 13.99 -6.20 16.95
N VAL A 281 13.80 -6.59 15.68
CA VAL A 281 13.62 -7.99 15.29
C VAL A 281 14.57 -8.32 14.17
N THR A 282 15.24 -9.48 14.25
CA THR A 282 16.03 -10.03 13.14
C THR A 282 15.43 -11.35 12.73
N HIS A 283 15.28 -11.60 11.43
CA HIS A 283 14.93 -12.91 10.89
C HIS A 283 16.01 -13.42 9.91
N HIS A 284 16.13 -14.75 9.80
CA HIS A 284 17.26 -15.40 9.12
C HIS A 284 16.94 -16.05 7.78
N ARG A 285 15.66 -16.24 7.44
CA ARG A 285 15.26 -16.89 6.19
C ARG A 285 14.18 -16.14 5.42
N GLN A 286 12.91 -16.28 5.76
CA GLN A 286 11.81 -15.65 5.00
C GLN A 286 11.07 -14.60 5.82
N LEU A 287 10.79 -13.46 5.20
CA LEU A 287 9.75 -12.53 5.65
C LEU A 287 8.55 -12.73 4.74
N ASP A 288 7.41 -13.09 5.31
CA ASP A 288 6.18 -13.37 4.56
C ASP A 288 5.03 -12.53 5.10
N LEU A 289 4.54 -11.61 4.27
CA LEU A 289 3.59 -10.58 4.66
C LEU A 289 2.30 -10.76 3.88
N GLY A 290 1.21 -11.04 4.61
CA GLY A 290 -0.17 -10.90 4.13
C GLY A 290 -0.77 -9.52 4.42
N THR A 291 -0.11 -8.70 5.22
CA THR A 291 -0.56 -7.38 5.69
C THR A 291 0.66 -6.54 6.14
N PHE A 292 0.45 -5.51 6.96
CA PHE A 292 1.51 -4.63 7.42
C PHE A 292 2.21 -5.09 8.72
N ILE A 293 3.51 -4.76 8.81
CA ILE A 293 4.26 -4.67 10.07
C ILE A 293 4.54 -3.20 10.35
N ASN A 294 4.14 -2.68 11.51
CA ASN A 294 4.55 -1.38 12.00
C ASN A 294 5.77 -1.51 12.92
N THR A 295 6.87 -0.86 12.56
CA THR A 295 8.11 -0.85 13.35
C THR A 295 8.22 0.37 14.27
N GLU A 296 7.28 1.32 14.17
CA GLU A 296 7.25 2.55 14.96
C GLU A 296 5.88 2.69 15.65
N PRO A 297 5.70 2.08 16.84
CA PRO A 297 4.40 2.12 17.55
C PRO A 297 3.95 3.53 17.92
N ASP A 298 4.89 4.45 18.10
CA ASP A 298 4.65 5.85 18.46
C ASP A 298 5.83 6.74 18.01
N SER A 299 5.76 8.03 18.31
CA SER A 299 6.78 9.01 17.91
C SER A 299 8.14 8.85 18.63
N ASN A 300 8.17 8.16 19.76
CA ASN A 300 9.35 8.02 20.62
C ASN A 300 10.09 6.70 20.38
N ASN A 301 9.37 5.67 19.97
CA ASN A 301 9.87 4.32 19.80
C ASN A 301 10.02 3.98 18.31
N ARG A 302 11.26 3.75 17.89
CA ARG A 302 11.59 3.31 16.53
C ARG A 302 12.39 2.03 16.56
N TYR A 303 11.77 0.94 16.13
CA TYR A 303 12.41 -0.35 16.01
C TYR A 303 12.81 -0.62 14.57
N VAL A 304 13.72 -1.57 14.39
CA VAL A 304 14.23 -1.99 13.09
C VAL A 304 13.93 -3.46 12.89
N LEU A 305 13.19 -3.76 11.82
CA LEU A 305 13.09 -5.12 11.31
C LEU A 305 14.32 -5.39 10.44
N THR A 306 15.08 -6.42 10.76
CA THR A 306 16.34 -6.77 10.08
C THR A 306 16.23 -8.12 9.41
N THR A 307 16.72 -8.23 8.19
CA THR A 307 16.98 -9.52 7.53
C THR A 307 18.47 -9.77 7.36
N THR A 308 18.85 -11.03 7.56
CA THR A 308 20.18 -11.57 7.22
C THR A 308 20.12 -12.56 6.05
N SER A 309 18.94 -12.71 5.46
CA SER A 309 18.68 -13.57 4.32
C SER A 309 18.94 -12.85 2.99
N ASP A 310 19.33 -13.64 1.99
CA ASP A 310 19.40 -13.21 0.59
C ASP A 310 18.03 -13.28 -0.11
N LEU A 311 17.03 -13.90 0.54
CA LEU A 311 15.65 -13.97 0.01
C LEU A 311 14.95 -12.61 0.14
N ASP A 312 14.18 -12.24 -0.87
CA ASP A 312 13.30 -11.07 -0.79
C ASP A 312 12.06 -11.37 0.06
N PRO A 313 11.48 -10.34 0.71
CA PRO A 313 10.18 -10.46 1.34
C PRO A 313 9.11 -10.91 0.34
N ILE A 314 8.17 -11.74 0.80
CA ILE A 314 6.97 -12.09 0.02
C ILE A 314 5.86 -11.14 0.45
N PHE A 315 5.40 -10.30 -0.50
CA PHE A 315 4.24 -9.42 -0.32
C PHE A 315 3.00 -10.09 -0.95
N ARG A 316 2.16 -10.74 -0.14
CA ARG A 316 1.05 -11.57 -0.63
C ARG A 316 -0.19 -10.78 -1.05
N THR A 317 -0.38 -9.60 -0.49
CA THR A 317 -1.58 -8.78 -0.71
C THR A 317 -1.22 -7.33 -1.00
N ALA A 318 -2.18 -6.57 -1.52
CA ALA A 318 -2.05 -5.13 -1.70
C ALA A 318 -1.64 -4.38 -0.42
N ASN A 319 -2.05 -4.85 0.77
CA ASN A 319 -1.77 -4.22 2.07
C ASN A 319 -0.44 -4.70 2.70
N SER A 320 0.34 -5.51 1.99
CA SER A 320 1.57 -6.08 2.53
C SER A 320 2.70 -5.04 2.51
N GLU A 321 3.12 -4.59 3.69
CA GLU A 321 4.11 -3.51 3.82
C GLU A 321 4.81 -3.50 5.19
N VAL A 322 6.11 -3.24 5.22
CA VAL A 322 6.82 -2.85 6.45
C VAL A 322 6.75 -1.32 6.58
N ILE A 323 5.97 -0.84 7.54
CA ILE A 323 5.85 0.57 7.92
C ILE A 323 7.01 0.90 8.88
N GLY A 324 7.80 1.90 8.52
CA GLY A 324 9.00 2.33 9.24
C GLY A 324 10.27 1.63 8.74
N SER A 325 11.18 1.27 9.65
CA SER A 325 12.56 0.89 9.33
C SER A 325 12.71 -0.60 9.01
N TYR A 326 13.09 -0.91 7.77
CA TYR A 326 13.49 -2.24 7.33
C TYR A 326 14.94 -2.24 6.86
N ARG A 327 15.73 -3.16 7.44
CA ARG A 327 17.18 -3.27 7.23
C ARG A 327 17.53 -4.59 6.58
N ARG A 328 18.39 -4.53 5.56
CA ARG A 328 19.04 -5.69 4.96
C ARG A 328 20.54 -5.63 5.23
N THR A 329 21.07 -6.70 5.82
CA THR A 329 22.52 -6.87 6.07
C THR A 329 23.25 -7.58 4.93
N LYS A 330 22.49 -7.98 3.90
CA LYS A 330 23.00 -8.50 2.65
C LYS A 330 22.33 -7.77 1.49
N LEU A 331 23.16 -7.27 0.59
CA LEU A 331 22.76 -6.58 -0.63
C LEU A 331 23.23 -7.38 -1.84
N ARG A 332 22.48 -7.28 -2.94
CA ARG A 332 22.86 -7.87 -4.23
C ARG A 332 23.55 -6.85 -5.13
N TYR A 333 24.45 -7.35 -5.97
CA TYR A 333 25.31 -6.56 -6.86
C TYR A 333 25.33 -7.13 -8.28
N ASP A 334 24.25 -7.82 -8.66
CA ASP A 334 24.11 -8.64 -9.86
C ASP A 334 23.00 -8.11 -10.78
N ASN A 335 22.65 -6.81 -10.65
CA ASN A 335 21.60 -6.16 -11.42
C ASN A 335 20.20 -6.74 -11.16
N VAL A 336 19.97 -7.30 -9.96
CA VAL A 336 18.66 -7.80 -9.50
C VAL A 336 18.10 -6.91 -8.38
N GLU A 337 16.79 -6.65 -8.44
CA GLU A 337 16.05 -5.75 -7.53
C GLU A 337 15.99 -6.29 -6.10
N THR A 338 16.72 -5.71 -5.15
CA THR A 338 16.66 -6.08 -3.73
C THR A 338 15.52 -5.34 -3.04
N TYR A 339 14.47 -6.06 -2.62
CA TYR A 339 13.22 -5.48 -2.12
C TYR A 339 13.28 -5.10 -0.63
N PHE A 340 12.57 -4.04 -0.25
CA PHE A 340 12.52 -3.49 1.11
C PHE A 340 11.10 -3.45 1.67
N ASN A 341 10.47 -2.28 1.76
CA ASN A 341 9.28 -2.07 2.60
C ASN A 341 7.99 -2.58 1.95
N ASN A 342 7.91 -2.61 0.63
CA ASN A 342 6.73 -3.06 -0.13
C ASN A 342 7.18 -3.55 -1.51
N LYS A 343 6.23 -4.05 -2.32
CA LYS A 343 6.48 -4.62 -3.66
C LYS A 343 7.02 -3.62 -4.70
N TYR A 344 7.15 -2.33 -4.39
CA TYR A 344 7.70 -1.31 -5.28
C TYR A 344 8.93 -0.60 -4.72
N THR A 345 9.27 -0.82 -3.44
CA THR A 345 10.45 -0.22 -2.83
C THR A 345 11.61 -1.20 -2.90
N TYR A 346 12.55 -0.96 -3.79
CA TYR A 346 13.72 -1.79 -4.00
C TYR A 346 14.94 -0.97 -4.44
N VAL A 347 16.14 -1.53 -4.28
CA VAL A 347 17.35 -1.03 -4.95
C VAL A 347 17.89 -2.05 -5.93
N LEU A 348 18.55 -1.56 -6.98
CA LEU A 348 19.27 -2.42 -7.91
C LEU A 348 20.65 -1.81 -8.13
N PHE A 349 21.68 -2.57 -7.75
CA PHE A 349 23.07 -2.26 -8.00
C PHE A 349 23.58 -3.09 -9.18
N GLY A 350 24.14 -2.42 -10.20
CA GLY A 350 24.68 -3.11 -11.37
C GLY A 350 25.95 -3.93 -11.04
N ASN A 351 26.72 -3.48 -10.04
CA ASN A 351 27.92 -4.15 -9.53
C ASN A 351 28.26 -3.64 -8.11
N ARG A 352 29.36 -4.12 -7.54
CA ARG A 352 29.79 -3.73 -6.18
C ARG A 352 30.26 -2.27 -6.10
N ASP A 353 30.83 -1.72 -7.18
CA ASP A 353 31.28 -0.33 -7.21
C ASP A 353 30.09 0.64 -7.19
N SER A 354 28.99 0.30 -7.87
CA SER A 354 27.71 1.00 -7.82
C SER A 354 27.14 1.14 -6.40
N ALA A 355 27.51 0.26 -5.47
CA ALA A 355 27.07 0.32 -4.08
C ALA A 355 27.91 1.29 -3.21
N GLY A 356 28.97 1.90 -3.74
CA GLY A 356 29.81 2.84 -2.98
C GLY A 356 30.42 2.22 -1.71
N GLY A 357 30.61 0.90 -1.68
CA GLY A 357 31.09 0.15 -0.51
C GLY A 357 30.01 -0.26 0.50
N ALA A 358 28.74 0.06 0.26
CA ALA A 358 27.63 -0.39 1.11
C ALA A 358 27.50 -1.91 1.12
N VAL A 359 27.38 -2.49 2.32
CA VAL A 359 27.09 -3.92 2.54
C VAL A 359 25.78 -4.13 3.32
N GLU A 360 25.32 -3.08 4.00
CA GLU A 360 24.04 -3.02 4.71
C GLU A 360 23.29 -1.76 4.25
N MET A 361 21.97 -1.88 4.11
CA MET A 361 21.10 -0.74 3.84
C MET A 361 19.84 -0.82 4.71
N THR A 362 19.40 0.33 5.19
CA THR A 362 18.14 0.51 5.91
C THR A 362 17.29 1.53 5.18
N MET A 363 16.05 1.14 4.89
CA MET A 363 15.01 2.03 4.38
C MET A 363 13.94 2.22 5.45
N ARG A 364 13.67 3.48 5.77
CA ARG A 364 12.54 3.88 6.59
C ARG A 364 11.48 4.45 5.67
N VAL A 365 10.31 3.82 5.59
CA VAL A 365 9.19 4.27 4.76
C VAL A 365 7.95 4.44 5.62
N MET A 366 7.42 5.65 5.70
CA MET A 366 6.19 5.95 6.44
C MET A 366 5.10 6.40 5.45
N PRO A 367 4.05 5.60 5.23
CA PRO A 367 2.87 6.04 4.49
C PRO A 367 2.08 7.09 5.28
N LYS A 368 1.24 7.85 4.59
CA LYS A 368 0.37 8.91 5.17
C LYS A 368 1.14 9.92 6.04
N THR A 369 2.39 10.17 5.66
CA THR A 369 3.33 11.00 6.42
C THR A 369 4.14 11.84 5.46
N PHE A 370 4.07 13.17 5.57
CA PHE A 370 4.99 14.04 4.84
C PHE A 370 6.37 14.03 5.50
N PRO A 371 7.47 14.03 4.73
CA PRO A 371 8.79 14.34 5.27
C PRO A 371 8.76 15.65 6.05
N LYS A 372 9.49 15.73 7.16
CA LYS A 372 9.53 16.95 7.99
C LYS A 372 10.04 18.16 7.21
N GLU A 373 10.99 17.94 6.31
CA GLU A 373 11.60 18.92 5.41
C GLU A 373 10.64 19.36 4.29
N ALA A 374 9.52 18.67 4.10
CA ALA A 374 8.50 18.98 3.11
C ALA A 374 7.30 19.76 3.68
N LEU A 375 7.28 20.08 4.98
CA LEU A 375 6.10 20.71 5.62
C LEU A 375 5.72 22.08 5.02
N ALA A 376 6.67 22.83 4.46
CA ALA A 376 6.38 24.08 3.74
C ALA A 376 5.86 23.87 2.31
N PHE A 377 5.91 22.63 1.80
CA PHE A 377 5.65 22.27 0.40
C PHE A 377 4.64 21.12 0.28
N ILE A 378 3.83 20.86 1.31
CA ILE A 378 2.94 19.69 1.39
C ILE A 378 2.05 19.55 0.15
N ASN A 379 1.55 20.66 -0.40
CA ASN A 379 0.67 20.69 -1.58
C ASN A 379 1.36 20.24 -2.89
N THR A 380 2.67 19.96 -2.85
CA THR A 380 3.46 19.49 -4.00
C THR A 380 4.01 18.08 -3.80
N LYS A 381 3.65 17.42 -2.70
CA LYS A 381 4.25 16.16 -2.25
C LYS A 381 3.18 15.10 -2.05
N VAL A 382 3.55 13.86 -2.33
CA VAL A 382 2.82 12.68 -1.90
C VAL A 382 3.03 12.53 -0.39
N GLU A 383 2.01 12.07 0.34
CA GLU A 383 2.04 11.80 1.78
C GLU A 383 2.86 10.54 2.09
N ARG A 384 4.15 10.54 1.75
CA ARG A 384 5.03 9.42 1.99
C ARG A 384 6.45 9.87 2.31
N ASP A 385 6.92 9.48 3.49
CA ASP A 385 8.25 9.82 4.01
C ASP A 385 9.21 8.65 3.80
N ILE A 386 10.31 8.90 3.09
CA ILE A 386 11.30 7.89 2.72
C ILE A 386 12.68 8.38 3.16
N PHE A 387 13.32 7.63 4.04
CA PHE A 387 14.70 7.87 4.45
C PHE A 387 15.56 6.63 4.19
N ILE A 388 16.67 6.80 3.50
CA ILE A 388 17.58 5.72 3.12
C ILE A 388 18.94 5.97 3.75
N SER A 389 19.50 4.95 4.39
CA SER A 389 20.86 4.96 4.94
C SER A 389 21.57 3.64 4.67
N ALA A 390 22.89 3.66 4.61
CA ALA A 390 23.69 2.46 4.37
C ALA A 390 24.99 2.48 5.18
N LYS A 391 25.56 1.30 5.40
CA LYS A 391 26.84 1.12 6.08
C LYS A 391 27.80 0.25 5.28
N ASP A 392 29.08 0.56 5.40
CA ASP A 392 30.17 -0.24 4.84
C ASP A 392 30.49 -1.46 5.73
N ALA A 393 31.44 -2.30 5.28
CA ALA A 393 31.87 -3.49 6.03
C ALA A 393 32.51 -3.20 7.39
N SER A 394 32.92 -1.95 7.65
CA SER A 394 33.45 -1.49 8.93
C SER A 394 32.37 -0.89 9.83
N GLY A 395 31.12 -0.82 9.35
CA GLY A 395 29.98 -0.21 10.05
C GLY A 395 29.88 1.31 9.92
N ASN A 396 30.72 1.95 9.08
CA ASN A 396 30.66 3.40 8.86
C ASN A 396 29.54 3.76 7.89
N PRO A 397 28.88 4.93 8.07
CA PRO A 397 27.88 5.40 7.12
C PRO A 397 28.45 5.63 5.71
N VAL A 398 27.75 5.12 4.70
CA VAL A 398 28.07 5.40 3.29
C VAL A 398 27.26 6.60 2.82
N SER A 399 27.94 7.63 2.32
CA SER A 399 27.30 8.90 1.91
C SER A 399 27.63 9.35 0.48
N ARG A 400 28.59 8.72 -0.20
CA ARG A 400 29.03 9.07 -1.56
C ARG A 400 29.47 7.82 -2.34
N GLY A 401 29.63 7.97 -3.65
CA GLY A 401 30.18 6.93 -4.52
C GLY A 401 29.16 5.87 -4.95
N MET A 402 27.88 6.10 -4.66
CA MET A 402 26.80 5.22 -5.09
C MET A 402 26.33 5.60 -6.51
N ASN A 403 25.81 4.62 -7.23
CA ASN A 403 25.08 4.79 -8.47
C ASN A 403 24.15 3.59 -8.67
N PHE A 404 22.88 3.74 -8.32
CA PHE A 404 21.91 2.66 -8.31
C PHE A 404 20.55 3.09 -8.83
N VAL A 405 19.71 2.09 -9.12
CA VAL A 405 18.29 2.30 -9.42
C VAL A 405 17.50 2.17 -8.13
N LEU A 406 16.61 3.14 -7.86
CA LEU A 406 15.66 3.09 -6.76
C LEU A 406 14.26 2.91 -7.32
N GLY A 407 13.61 1.80 -6.97
CA GLY A 407 12.17 1.64 -7.10
C GLY A 407 11.46 2.30 -5.93
N TYR A 408 10.35 2.99 -6.20
CA TYR A 408 9.49 3.58 -5.19
C TYR A 408 8.00 3.49 -5.58
N GLY A 409 7.13 3.41 -4.58
CA GLY A 409 5.68 3.39 -4.79
C GLY A 409 4.93 3.93 -3.58
N TRP A 410 3.67 4.30 -3.78
CA TRP A 410 2.74 4.88 -2.80
C TRP A 410 1.31 4.45 -3.10
N ARG A 411 0.40 4.57 -2.13
CA ARG A 411 -1.01 4.24 -2.33
C ARG A 411 -1.76 5.34 -3.08
N HIS A 412 -2.42 4.94 -4.15
CA HIS A 412 -3.34 5.73 -4.95
C HIS A 412 -4.73 5.08 -4.94
N ILE A 413 -5.50 5.31 -3.88
CA ILE A 413 -6.83 4.71 -3.68
C ILE A 413 -7.85 5.82 -3.46
N MET A 414 -8.33 6.46 -4.54
CA MET A 414 -9.25 7.61 -4.44
C MET A 414 -10.52 7.33 -3.63
N SER A 415 -10.97 6.07 -3.57
CA SER A 415 -12.14 5.64 -2.82
C SER A 415 -11.90 5.47 -1.31
N ASP A 416 -10.64 5.43 -0.85
CA ASP A 416 -10.28 5.26 0.57
C ASP A 416 -9.28 6.35 1.00
N PRO A 417 -9.77 7.52 1.47
CA PRO A 417 -8.91 8.62 1.90
C PRO A 417 -7.97 8.28 3.07
N THR A 418 -8.28 7.24 3.85
CA THR A 418 -7.44 6.81 4.98
C THR A 418 -6.15 6.16 4.51
N LYS A 419 -6.15 5.62 3.28
CA LYS A 419 -4.99 4.98 2.64
C LYS A 419 -4.44 5.78 1.46
N HIS A 420 -5.21 6.69 0.89
CA HIS A 420 -4.76 7.48 -0.25
C HIS A 420 -3.61 8.45 0.13
N GLU A 421 -2.49 8.38 -0.60
CA GLU A 421 -1.28 9.17 -0.35
C GLU A 421 -0.99 10.21 -1.45
N THR A 422 -1.65 10.15 -2.62
CA THR A 422 -1.25 10.96 -3.81
C THR A 422 -1.47 12.46 -3.62
N ASN A 423 -2.26 12.86 -2.62
CA ASN A 423 -2.46 14.27 -2.26
C ASN A 423 -2.96 15.14 -3.43
N ASN A 424 -3.89 14.59 -4.23
CA ASN A 424 -4.47 15.24 -5.42
C ASN A 424 -3.46 15.70 -6.49
N LEU A 425 -2.24 15.17 -6.48
CA LEU A 425 -1.23 15.48 -7.48
C LEU A 425 -1.47 14.70 -8.78
N ASN A 426 -1.11 15.29 -9.91
CA ASN A 426 -1.17 14.63 -11.21
C ASN A 426 -0.05 13.60 -11.35
N ILE A 427 -0.40 12.31 -11.37
CA ILE A 427 0.56 11.18 -11.32
C ILE A 427 1.67 11.25 -12.38
N PRO A 428 1.40 11.56 -13.68
CA PRO A 428 2.44 11.67 -14.70
C PRO A 428 3.54 12.71 -14.40
N ASP A 429 3.24 13.71 -13.57
CA ASP A 429 4.13 14.84 -13.29
C ASP A 429 4.96 14.64 -12.01
N ILE A 430 4.74 13.52 -11.32
CA ILE A 430 5.37 13.20 -10.05
C ILE A 430 6.67 12.45 -10.28
N ILE A 431 7.73 12.89 -9.61
CA ILE A 431 9.07 12.32 -9.68
C ILE A 431 9.66 12.12 -8.28
N LEU A 432 10.75 11.35 -8.20
CA LEU A 432 11.55 11.24 -6.99
C LEU A 432 12.34 12.53 -6.76
N GLN A 433 12.30 13.04 -5.52
CA GLN A 433 13.05 14.20 -5.07
C GLN A 433 13.90 13.84 -3.86
N ARG A 434 15.07 14.47 -3.74
CA ARG A 434 15.97 14.30 -2.59
C ARG A 434 16.18 15.65 -1.90
N TRP A 435 16.16 15.66 -0.57
CA TRP A 435 16.57 16.82 0.21
C TRP A 435 18.11 16.93 0.27
N ASP A 436 18.67 18.07 -0.14
CA ASP A 436 20.12 18.33 -0.09
C ASP A 436 20.59 19.05 1.20
N GLY A 437 19.66 19.33 2.12
CA GLY A 437 19.89 20.14 3.31
C GLY A 437 19.27 21.54 3.23
N THR A 438 18.95 22.02 2.02
CA THR A 438 18.41 23.36 1.77
C THR A 438 17.16 23.35 0.87
N LEU A 439 17.16 22.53 -0.18
CA LEU A 439 16.09 22.43 -1.16
C LEU A 439 15.84 20.98 -1.56
N TRP A 440 14.62 20.72 -2.03
CA TRP A 440 14.28 19.48 -2.73
C TRP A 440 14.90 19.52 -4.13
N LYS A 441 15.58 18.44 -4.52
CA LYS A 441 16.23 18.28 -5.82
C LYS A 441 15.58 17.15 -6.59
N ASP A 442 15.08 17.49 -7.76
CA ASP A 442 14.51 16.55 -8.73
C ASP A 442 15.53 15.49 -9.18
N ASN A 443 15.17 14.21 -9.05
CA ASN A 443 15.83 13.17 -9.83
C ASN A 443 15.26 13.19 -11.25
N LYS A 444 15.98 13.86 -12.15
CA LYS A 444 15.60 14.03 -13.56
C LYS A 444 15.56 12.74 -14.38
N THR A 445 15.93 11.61 -13.79
CA THR A 445 15.89 10.30 -14.44
C THR A 445 14.78 9.40 -13.88
N SER A 446 13.87 9.98 -13.10
CA SER A 446 12.63 9.32 -12.71
C SER A 446 11.82 8.99 -13.96
N GLU A 447 11.40 7.73 -14.09
CA GLU A 447 10.46 7.32 -15.12
C GLU A 447 9.05 7.80 -14.77
N GLN A 448 8.19 7.93 -15.78
CA GLN A 448 6.80 8.32 -15.59
C GLN A 448 6.06 7.27 -14.73
N PRO A 449 5.40 7.67 -13.63
CA PRO A 449 4.73 6.71 -12.77
C PRO A 449 3.55 5.98 -13.42
N GLN A 450 3.35 4.74 -12.98
CA GLN A 450 2.26 3.85 -13.37
C GLN A 450 1.36 3.59 -12.15
N VAL A 451 0.12 3.16 -12.39
CA VAL A 451 -0.82 2.73 -11.34
C VAL A 451 -1.27 1.30 -11.61
N ASP A 452 -1.16 0.43 -10.62
CA ASP A 452 -1.63 -0.95 -10.72
C ASP A 452 -3.12 -1.11 -10.32
N SER A 453 -3.64 -2.32 -10.48
CA SER A 453 -5.03 -2.65 -10.11
C SER A 453 -5.29 -2.68 -8.60
N ASP A 454 -4.24 -2.76 -7.78
CA ASP A 454 -4.32 -2.81 -6.31
C ASP A 454 -4.29 -1.41 -5.67
N GLY A 455 -4.29 -0.36 -6.50
CA GLY A 455 -4.23 1.03 -6.07
C GLY A 455 -2.85 1.44 -5.54
N TRP A 456 -1.78 0.87 -6.10
CA TRP A 456 -0.42 1.37 -5.95
C TRP A 456 -0.02 2.19 -7.17
N ALA A 457 0.44 3.41 -6.93
CA ALA A 457 1.21 4.16 -7.89
C ALA A 457 2.70 3.92 -7.65
N TYR A 458 3.49 3.77 -8.70
CA TYR A 458 4.91 3.41 -8.58
C TYR A 458 5.72 3.86 -9.79
N ALA A 459 7.02 4.02 -9.58
CA ALA A 459 8.01 4.35 -10.61
C ALA A 459 9.40 3.87 -10.15
N ARG A 460 10.40 4.12 -11.00
CA ARG A 460 11.80 3.98 -10.62
C ARG A 460 12.61 5.18 -11.09
N ALA A 461 13.66 5.48 -10.36
CA ALA A 461 14.65 6.48 -10.71
C ALA A 461 16.00 5.80 -10.91
N THR A 462 16.68 6.12 -12.01
CA THR A 462 18.06 5.69 -12.24
C THR A 462 19.04 6.70 -11.63
N ASN A 463 20.34 6.42 -11.75
CA ASN A 463 21.41 7.36 -11.39
C ASN A 463 21.24 8.00 -10.01
N VAL A 464 20.75 7.24 -9.03
CA VAL A 464 20.65 7.72 -7.64
C VAL A 464 22.05 7.61 -7.03
N THR A 465 22.64 8.74 -6.66
CA THR A 465 24.05 8.81 -6.23
C THR A 465 24.26 9.15 -4.76
N GLU A 466 23.20 9.58 -4.08
CA GLU A 466 23.26 10.03 -2.70
C GLU A 466 22.10 9.45 -1.89
N LEU A 467 22.34 9.28 -0.58
CA LEU A 467 21.36 8.79 0.37
C LEU A 467 20.78 9.94 1.23
N GLY A 468 19.93 9.59 2.18
CA GLY A 468 19.28 10.50 3.10
C GLY A 468 17.77 10.57 2.89
N GLN A 469 17.24 11.79 2.99
CA GLN A 469 15.81 12.05 2.93
C GLN A 469 15.32 12.20 1.49
N PHE A 470 14.28 11.44 1.16
CA PHE A 470 13.58 11.46 -0.12
C PHE A 470 12.11 11.84 0.06
N ALA A 471 11.54 12.35 -1.02
CA ALA A 471 10.11 12.58 -1.18
C ALA A 471 9.70 12.22 -2.61
N ILE A 472 8.40 12.11 -2.81
CA ILE A 472 7.78 11.93 -4.11
C ILE A 472 6.91 13.17 -4.33
N GLY A 473 7.07 13.87 -5.45
CA GLY A 473 6.38 15.13 -5.66
C GLY A 473 6.44 15.64 -7.09
N ILE A 474 5.68 16.70 -7.35
CA ILE A 474 5.68 17.38 -8.65
C ILE A 474 7.08 17.93 -8.92
N SER A 475 7.60 17.68 -10.13
CA SER A 475 8.87 18.27 -10.59
C SER A 475 8.80 19.80 -10.60
N ASP A 476 9.89 20.47 -10.30
CA ASP A 476 10.03 21.93 -10.50
C ASP A 476 9.79 22.31 -11.98
N VAL A 477 9.92 21.34 -12.90
CA VAL A 477 9.74 21.48 -14.35
C VAL A 477 8.31 21.12 -14.81
N ALA A 478 7.47 20.53 -13.96
CA ALA A 478 6.04 20.26 -14.21
C ALA A 478 5.22 21.54 -13.93
N GLN A 479 5.52 22.48 -14.81
CA GLN A 479 5.08 23.83 -15.12
C GLN A 479 3.79 24.36 -14.49
N LEU A 480 3.95 25.52 -13.87
CA LEU A 480 3.02 26.64 -13.99
C LEU A 480 2.54 26.75 -15.45
N VAL A 481 1.27 26.47 -15.72
CA VAL A 481 0.69 26.52 -17.07
C VAL A 481 -0.51 27.47 -17.12
N LEU A 482 -0.68 28.16 -18.25
CA LEU A 482 -1.90 28.86 -18.59
C LEU A 482 -2.70 28.04 -19.60
N ARG A 483 -3.98 27.84 -19.33
CA ARG A 483 -4.97 27.40 -20.32
C ARG A 483 -5.87 28.59 -20.64
N ALA A 484 -5.85 29.07 -21.88
CA ALA A 484 -6.66 30.21 -22.29
C ALA A 484 -7.29 29.94 -23.66
N ARG A 485 -8.46 30.55 -23.89
CA ARG A 485 -9.16 30.53 -25.17
C ARG A 485 -9.52 31.95 -25.57
N ALA A 486 -9.20 32.36 -26.80
CA ALA A 486 -9.64 33.62 -27.38
C ALA A 486 -9.95 33.44 -28.88
N LEU A 487 -10.83 34.26 -29.42
CA LEU A 487 -11.18 34.26 -30.84
C LEU A 487 -10.80 35.60 -31.47
N MET A 488 -10.61 35.61 -32.79
CA MET A 488 -10.30 36.82 -33.57
C MET A 488 -11.37 37.01 -34.65
N GLU A 489 -11.93 38.21 -34.75
CA GLU A 489 -13.01 38.53 -35.70
C GLU A 489 -12.64 38.25 -37.17
N GLY A 490 -11.44 38.64 -37.59
CA GLY A 490 -11.00 38.54 -38.99
C GLY A 490 -10.96 37.10 -39.54
N PRO A 491 -10.27 36.15 -38.88
CA PRO A 491 -10.20 34.77 -39.36
C PRO A 491 -11.47 33.95 -39.04
N TYR A 492 -12.39 34.41 -38.19
CA TYR A 492 -13.55 33.62 -37.77
C TYR A 492 -14.57 33.41 -38.89
N ARG A 493 -14.89 32.14 -39.18
CA ARG A 493 -15.81 31.70 -40.24
C ARG A 493 -16.58 30.45 -39.78
N TYR A 494 -17.92 30.54 -39.76
CA TYR A 494 -18.82 29.39 -39.58
C TYR A 494 -18.48 28.48 -38.37
N GLY A 495 -18.14 29.04 -37.22
CA GLY A 495 -17.89 28.28 -35.98
C GLY A 495 -16.42 27.98 -35.66
N SER A 496 -15.48 28.39 -36.52
CA SER A 496 -14.03 28.23 -36.28
C SER A 496 -13.22 29.33 -36.94
N MET A 497 -11.94 29.48 -36.61
CA MET A 497 -11.02 30.40 -37.28
C MET A 497 -10.29 29.72 -38.45
N ALA A 498 -10.13 30.46 -39.55
CA ALA A 498 -9.42 29.98 -40.73
C ALA A 498 -7.92 29.84 -40.47
N THR A 499 -7.33 28.75 -40.95
CA THR A 499 -5.89 28.47 -40.88
C THR A 499 -5.19 28.72 -42.22
N ASP A 500 -5.64 29.74 -42.97
CA ASP A 500 -5.19 30.01 -44.33
C ASP A 500 -3.68 30.34 -44.39
N LEU A 501 -3.16 31.12 -43.42
CA LEU A 501 -1.71 31.38 -43.29
C LEU A 501 -0.90 30.10 -43.12
N GLN A 502 -1.36 29.18 -42.26
CA GLN A 502 -0.71 27.90 -42.05
C GLN A 502 -0.72 27.05 -43.31
N ARG A 503 -1.87 26.97 -43.99
CA ARG A 503 -2.04 26.18 -45.23
C ARG A 503 -1.14 26.69 -46.36
N ARG A 504 -0.89 27.99 -46.40
CA ARG A 504 0.05 28.63 -47.35
C ARG A 504 1.51 28.59 -46.89
N GLY A 505 1.80 28.11 -45.68
CA GLY A 505 3.16 28.11 -45.11
C GLY A 505 3.71 29.51 -44.83
N LEU A 506 2.84 30.49 -44.57
CA LEU A 506 3.21 31.89 -44.35
C LEU A 506 3.53 32.22 -42.89
N ILE A 507 3.09 31.40 -41.93
CA ILE A 507 3.40 31.62 -40.51
C ILE A 507 4.90 31.39 -40.28
N PRO A 508 5.65 32.39 -39.79
CA PRO A 508 7.07 32.22 -39.51
C PRO A 508 7.28 31.21 -38.37
N ASN A 509 8.37 30.43 -38.46
CA ASN A 509 8.77 29.47 -37.41
C ASN A 509 9.34 30.13 -36.14
N ARG A 510 9.48 31.45 -36.14
CA ARG A 510 9.80 32.30 -34.98
C ARG A 510 8.82 33.47 -34.99
N PRO A 511 8.34 33.97 -33.84
CA PRO A 511 7.56 35.18 -33.84
C PRO A 511 8.37 36.30 -34.52
N PRO A 512 7.79 37.04 -35.49
CA PRO A 512 8.52 38.06 -36.21
C PRO A 512 8.87 39.25 -35.30
N ASP A 513 9.93 39.98 -35.66
CA ASP A 513 10.37 41.18 -34.94
C ASP A 513 9.50 42.40 -35.28
N ILE A 514 8.22 42.31 -34.94
CA ILE A 514 7.19 43.34 -35.11
C ILE A 514 6.37 43.45 -33.83
N TYR A 515 5.72 44.59 -33.62
CA TYR A 515 4.77 44.73 -32.52
C TYR A 515 3.53 43.83 -32.75
N PRO A 516 2.98 43.17 -31.71
CA PRO A 516 3.42 43.17 -30.30
C PRO A 516 4.47 42.09 -29.97
N TYR A 517 4.81 41.18 -30.89
CA TYR A 517 5.65 40.02 -30.60
C TYR A 517 7.08 40.37 -30.13
N ASN A 518 7.59 41.53 -30.53
CA ASN A 518 8.88 42.06 -30.08
C ASN A 518 8.93 42.48 -28.59
N LEU A 519 7.79 42.48 -27.89
CA LEU A 519 7.74 42.67 -26.44
C LEU A 519 8.23 41.45 -25.66
N ASP A 520 8.22 40.25 -26.25
CA ASP A 520 8.78 39.04 -25.62
C ASP A 520 10.32 39.10 -25.65
N PRO A 521 11.00 39.29 -24.51
CA PRO A 521 12.47 39.37 -24.48
C PRO A 521 13.15 38.05 -24.87
N LYS A 522 12.39 36.94 -24.90
CA LYS A 522 12.83 35.59 -25.28
C LYS A 522 12.29 35.16 -26.64
N ARG A 523 11.74 36.07 -27.45
CA ARG A 523 11.19 35.80 -28.79
C ARG A 523 12.08 34.89 -29.65
N ASP A 524 13.40 35.14 -29.67
CA ASP A 524 14.34 34.36 -30.48
C ASP A 524 14.53 32.91 -30.01
N SER A 525 14.13 32.59 -28.77
CA SER A 525 14.12 31.21 -28.25
C SER A 525 12.83 30.46 -28.57
N ASN A 526 11.76 31.15 -29.01
CA ASN A 526 10.49 30.57 -29.41
C ASN A 526 10.56 30.06 -30.85
N TYR A 527 11.30 28.97 -31.07
CA TYR A 527 11.42 28.32 -32.38
C TYR A 527 10.46 27.14 -32.50
N ALA A 528 9.49 27.23 -33.42
CA ALA A 528 8.56 26.16 -33.74
C ALA A 528 9.13 25.27 -34.86
N ASN A 529 9.48 24.02 -34.53
CA ASN A 529 9.99 23.06 -35.52
C ASN A 529 8.94 22.71 -36.58
N ILE A 530 7.67 22.62 -36.17
CA ILE A 530 6.52 22.28 -37.01
C ILE A 530 5.36 23.18 -36.59
N ILE A 531 4.63 23.73 -37.56
CA ILE A 531 3.40 24.49 -37.32
C ILE A 531 2.21 23.60 -37.71
N ASP A 532 1.51 23.07 -36.69
CA ASP A 532 0.36 22.18 -36.85
C ASP A 532 -0.74 22.81 -37.73
N THR A 533 -1.41 21.98 -38.52
CA THR A 533 -2.61 22.31 -39.33
C THR A 533 -3.71 23.09 -38.61
N GLY A 534 -3.81 22.95 -37.29
CA GLY A 534 -4.78 23.67 -36.47
C GLY A 534 -4.39 25.11 -36.11
N ILE A 535 -3.18 25.56 -36.42
CA ILE A 535 -2.66 26.87 -36.00
C ILE A 535 -3.18 27.98 -36.91
N VAL A 536 -3.72 29.03 -36.31
CA VAL A 536 -4.19 30.26 -36.99
C VAL A 536 -3.03 31.24 -37.09
N ASP A 537 -2.41 31.58 -35.96
CA ASP A 537 -1.36 32.60 -35.90
C ASP A 537 -0.58 32.62 -34.57
N TRP A 538 0.46 33.45 -34.50
CA TRP A 538 1.14 33.88 -33.28
C TRP A 538 0.30 34.89 -32.50
N VAL A 539 0.28 34.76 -31.18
CA VAL A 539 -0.24 35.75 -30.23
C VAL A 539 0.81 36.07 -29.18
N LEU A 540 0.74 37.27 -28.60
CA LEU A 540 1.51 37.63 -27.40
C LEU A 540 0.59 37.58 -26.18
N ILE A 541 1.03 36.88 -25.14
CA ILE A 541 0.36 36.83 -23.84
C ILE A 541 1.12 37.73 -22.87
N GLU A 542 0.37 38.53 -22.13
CA GLU A 542 0.86 39.42 -21.09
C GLU A 542 0.40 38.93 -19.73
N PHE A 543 1.31 38.92 -18.77
CA PHE A 543 1.06 38.47 -17.42
C PHE A 543 1.34 39.62 -16.46
N HIS A 544 0.28 40.24 -15.96
CA HIS A 544 0.33 41.33 -14.99
C HIS A 544 0.15 40.75 -13.59
N LYS A 545 1.21 40.76 -12.79
CA LYS A 545 1.19 40.10 -11.48
C LYS A 545 0.42 40.91 -10.44
N ASP A 546 -0.46 40.24 -9.70
CA ASP A 546 -1.32 40.74 -8.60
C ASP A 546 -2.33 41.85 -8.96
N SER A 547 -2.07 42.70 -9.97
CA SER A 547 -3.00 43.74 -10.43
C SER A 547 -2.78 44.10 -11.90
N LEU A 548 -3.81 44.61 -12.58
CA LEU A 548 -3.72 45.12 -13.96
C LEU A 548 -2.78 46.33 -14.15
N ASN A 549 -2.48 47.06 -13.06
CA ASN A 549 -1.57 48.22 -13.05
C ASN A 549 -0.19 47.86 -12.46
N SER A 550 0.17 46.59 -12.49
CA SER A 550 1.44 46.11 -11.92
C SER A 550 2.64 46.63 -12.70
N GLY A 551 3.72 46.97 -11.98
CA GLY A 551 5.02 47.21 -12.59
C GLY A 551 5.75 45.92 -12.98
N GLU A 552 5.25 44.76 -12.54
CA GLU A 552 5.81 43.44 -12.81
C GLU A 552 4.97 42.76 -13.91
N VAL A 553 5.37 43.03 -15.16
CA VAL A 553 4.72 42.51 -16.37
C VAL A 553 5.67 41.58 -17.11
N TYR A 554 5.16 40.42 -17.50
CA TYR A 554 5.89 39.45 -18.31
C TYR A 554 5.19 39.21 -19.64
N TYR A 555 5.98 38.86 -20.65
CA TYR A 555 5.52 38.67 -22.02
C TYR A 555 5.92 37.29 -22.52
N ARG A 556 5.02 36.65 -23.29
CA ARG A 556 5.30 35.36 -23.90
C ARG A 556 4.56 35.17 -25.21
N CYS A 557 5.28 34.86 -26.29
CA CYS A 557 4.65 34.44 -27.54
C CYS A 557 4.13 32.99 -27.45
N ALA A 558 2.95 32.76 -28.04
CA ALA A 558 2.27 31.48 -28.09
C ALA A 558 1.52 31.34 -29.42
N PHE A 559 0.97 30.16 -29.71
CA PHE A 559 0.10 29.96 -30.87
C PHE A 559 -1.37 29.98 -30.49
N MET A 560 -2.20 30.48 -31.41
CA MET A 560 -3.64 30.35 -31.35
C MET A 560 -4.12 29.28 -32.34
N ARG A 561 -4.95 28.35 -31.88
CA ARG A 561 -5.57 27.31 -32.72
C ARG A 561 -6.92 27.77 -33.29
N ASN A 562 -7.42 27.05 -34.28
CA ASN A 562 -8.67 27.34 -34.99
C ASN A 562 -9.94 27.31 -34.12
N ASP A 563 -9.90 26.61 -32.99
CA ASP A 563 -10.95 26.59 -31.96
C ASP A 563 -10.80 27.72 -30.92
N GLY A 564 -9.77 28.56 -31.07
CA GLY A 564 -9.42 29.64 -30.15
C GLY A 564 -8.52 29.24 -29.00
N THR A 565 -8.19 27.95 -28.84
CA THR A 565 -7.29 27.49 -27.78
C THR A 565 -5.90 28.07 -28.00
N ILE A 566 -5.33 28.67 -26.95
CA ILE A 566 -3.96 29.19 -26.97
C ILE A 566 -3.02 28.12 -26.41
N VAL A 567 -2.00 27.77 -27.19
CA VAL A 567 -1.09 26.64 -26.95
C VAL A 567 0.38 27.08 -27.02
N ASP A 568 1.25 26.29 -26.42
CA ASP A 568 2.70 26.50 -26.48
C ASP A 568 3.25 26.30 -27.91
N ILE A 569 4.55 26.54 -28.09
CA ILE A 569 5.22 26.50 -29.41
C ILE A 569 5.26 25.11 -30.06
N ASP A 570 4.86 24.06 -29.33
CA ASP A 570 4.68 22.72 -29.88
C ASP A 570 3.32 22.56 -30.60
N GLY A 571 2.44 23.54 -30.50
CA GLY A 571 1.13 23.58 -31.13
C GLY A 571 0.06 22.79 -30.38
N THR A 572 0.36 22.13 -29.26
CA THR A 572 -0.57 21.22 -28.58
C THR A 572 -0.65 21.41 -27.06
N SER A 573 0.46 21.73 -26.40
CA SER A 573 0.53 21.81 -24.94
C SER A 573 -0.05 23.13 -24.43
N ALA A 574 -0.49 23.15 -23.17
CA ALA A 574 -0.83 24.40 -22.48
C ALA A 574 0.41 25.31 -22.37
N VAL A 575 0.20 26.62 -22.25
CA VAL A 575 1.28 27.60 -22.26
C VAL A 575 2.09 27.48 -20.95
N SER A 576 3.31 26.92 -21.04
CA SER A 576 4.32 26.86 -19.96
C SER A 576 4.83 28.23 -19.45
N ILE A 577 4.30 28.71 -18.34
CA ILE A 577 4.69 29.98 -17.71
C ILE A 577 6.14 29.98 -17.20
N ALA A 578 6.65 28.83 -16.73
CA ALA A 578 8.03 28.72 -16.23
C ALA A 578 9.10 29.11 -17.28
N ARG A 579 8.86 28.84 -18.57
CA ARG A 579 9.78 29.23 -19.66
C ARG A 579 9.90 30.75 -19.82
N GLY A 580 8.86 31.49 -19.43
CA GLY A 580 8.86 32.96 -19.40
C GLY A 580 9.68 33.58 -18.26
N GLY A 581 10.19 32.79 -17.31
CA GLY A 581 10.88 33.30 -16.11
C GLY A 581 9.93 33.83 -15.04
N MET A 582 8.67 33.42 -15.08
CA MET A 582 7.61 33.78 -14.14
C MET A 582 7.52 32.78 -12.98
N THR A 583 7.01 33.24 -11.83
CA THR A 583 6.78 32.42 -10.62
C THR A 583 5.30 32.09 -10.44
N GLU A 584 4.96 31.24 -9.47
CA GLU A 584 3.55 31.04 -9.08
C GLU A 584 2.92 32.35 -8.57
N GLY A 585 1.60 32.47 -8.69
CA GLY A 585 0.87 33.66 -8.25
C GLY A 585 -0.42 33.93 -9.00
N LYS A 586 -0.95 35.15 -8.78
CA LYS A 586 -2.16 35.67 -9.43
C LYS A 586 -1.76 36.57 -10.58
N TYR A 587 -2.30 36.30 -11.76
CA TYR A 587 -1.98 37.08 -12.95
C TYR A 587 -3.25 37.54 -13.67
N TYR A 588 -3.31 38.83 -13.99
CA TYR A 588 -4.22 39.31 -15.01
C TYR A 588 -3.60 39.08 -16.38
N ILE A 589 -4.39 38.54 -17.30
CA ILE A 589 -3.91 38.04 -18.58
C ILE A 589 -4.35 38.99 -19.69
N GLY A 590 -3.39 39.48 -20.47
CA GLY A 590 -3.62 40.23 -21.71
C GLY A 590 -3.32 39.36 -22.93
N ILE A 591 -4.13 39.44 -23.97
CA ILE A 591 -3.84 38.83 -25.28
C ILE A 591 -3.70 39.94 -26.31
N ARG A 592 -2.53 40.01 -26.95
CA ARG A 592 -2.25 40.95 -28.06
C ARG A 592 -2.00 40.19 -29.37
N HIS A 593 -2.38 40.81 -30.47
CA HIS A 593 -2.14 40.32 -31.82
C HIS A 593 -1.67 41.47 -32.72
N ARG A 594 -1.00 41.19 -33.84
CA ARG A 594 -0.41 42.20 -34.73
C ARG A 594 -1.42 43.11 -35.46
N ASN A 595 -2.70 42.76 -35.45
CA ASN A 595 -3.72 43.41 -36.29
C ASN A 595 -5.15 43.40 -35.69
N HIS A 596 -5.25 43.10 -34.40
CA HIS A 596 -6.51 43.10 -33.65
C HIS A 596 -6.30 43.82 -32.31
N LEU A 597 -7.32 44.55 -31.86
CA LEU A 597 -7.28 45.25 -30.56
C LEU A 597 -7.06 44.23 -29.43
N PRO A 598 -6.14 44.52 -28.48
CA PRO A 598 -5.85 43.64 -27.37
C PRO A 598 -7.02 43.56 -26.37
N ILE A 599 -7.12 42.42 -25.69
CA ILE A 599 -8.13 42.17 -24.64
C ILE A 599 -7.45 41.74 -23.34
N PHE A 600 -8.01 42.16 -22.21
CA PHE A 600 -7.48 41.87 -20.87
C PHE A 600 -8.52 41.17 -20.01
N SER A 601 -8.07 40.28 -19.12
CA SER A 601 -8.96 39.58 -18.20
C SER A 601 -9.52 40.53 -17.14
N GLN A 602 -10.82 40.40 -16.83
CA GLN A 602 -11.49 41.15 -15.76
C GLN A 602 -11.05 40.65 -14.36
N ASN A 603 -10.76 39.36 -14.26
CA ASN A 603 -10.34 38.68 -13.04
C ASN A 603 -8.95 38.06 -13.25
N PHE A 604 -8.20 37.88 -12.15
CA PHE A 604 -6.92 37.18 -12.21
C PHE A 604 -7.11 35.68 -12.43
N ALA A 605 -6.17 35.06 -13.14
CA ALA A 605 -5.97 33.63 -13.16
C ALA A 605 -4.98 33.24 -12.06
N GLU A 606 -5.32 32.21 -11.29
CA GLU A 606 -4.42 31.60 -10.30
C GLU A 606 -3.54 30.56 -10.99
N ILE A 607 -2.22 30.73 -10.89
CA ILE A 607 -1.23 29.88 -11.54
C ILE A 607 -0.33 29.28 -10.46
N PHE A 608 -0.49 27.98 -10.22
CA PHE A 608 0.30 27.20 -9.26
C PHE A 608 0.67 25.84 -9.88
N PRO A 609 1.68 25.13 -9.34
CA PRO A 609 1.99 23.78 -9.79
C PRO A 609 0.78 22.84 -9.62
N GLY A 610 0.49 22.03 -10.62
CA GLY A 610 -0.65 21.08 -10.58
C GLY A 610 -2.04 21.71 -10.75
N THR A 611 -2.13 23.01 -11.05
CA THR A 611 -3.42 23.67 -11.33
C THR A 611 -4.04 23.19 -12.66
N GLU A 612 -5.07 22.34 -12.59
CA GLU A 612 -5.87 21.92 -13.77
C GLU A 612 -6.88 22.98 -14.26
N LYS A 613 -7.19 24.00 -13.45
CA LYS A 613 -8.12 25.11 -13.76
C LYS A 613 -7.45 26.46 -13.50
N PRO A 614 -7.49 27.44 -14.42
CA PRO A 614 -8.67 27.69 -15.24
C PRO A 614 -8.38 27.67 -16.74
N ILE A 615 -9.37 27.25 -17.53
CA ILE A 615 -9.53 27.75 -18.90
C ILE A 615 -10.03 29.18 -18.73
N LEU A 616 -9.13 30.15 -18.90
CA LEU A 616 -9.54 31.54 -19.06
C LEU A 616 -10.21 31.66 -20.43
N ASP A 617 -11.54 31.56 -20.45
CA ASP A 617 -12.31 31.69 -21.67
C ASP A 617 -12.59 33.17 -21.98
N MET A 618 -11.70 33.75 -22.77
CA MET A 618 -11.72 35.14 -23.22
C MET A 618 -12.65 35.34 -24.42
N THR A 619 -13.55 34.39 -24.69
CA THR A 619 -14.66 34.54 -25.67
C THR A 619 -15.96 35.05 -25.02
N LYS A 620 -15.94 35.19 -23.69
CA LYS A 620 -17.09 35.58 -22.87
C LYS A 620 -16.89 36.98 -22.29
N PRO A 621 -17.80 37.93 -22.55
CA PRO A 621 -17.68 39.32 -22.08
C PRO A 621 -17.45 39.47 -20.58
N GLU A 622 -18.06 38.63 -19.75
CA GLU A 622 -17.93 38.67 -18.29
C GLU A 622 -16.50 38.39 -17.79
N ASN A 623 -15.66 37.77 -18.61
CA ASN A 623 -14.26 37.48 -18.29
C ASN A 623 -13.31 38.59 -18.76
N ILE A 624 -13.80 39.62 -19.46
CA ILE A 624 -13.00 40.65 -20.12
C ILE A 624 -13.19 42.01 -19.47
N PHE A 625 -12.07 42.69 -19.22
CA PHE A 625 -12.06 44.05 -18.76
C PHE A 625 -12.68 44.98 -19.81
N GLY A 626 -13.68 45.77 -19.41
CA GLY A 626 -14.50 46.54 -20.35
C GLY A 626 -15.68 45.78 -20.97
N GLY A 627 -15.82 44.48 -20.66
CA GLY A 627 -16.95 43.64 -21.09
C GLY A 627 -17.13 43.58 -22.60
N ALA A 628 -18.39 43.51 -23.06
CA ALA A 628 -18.71 43.39 -24.48
C ALA A 628 -18.21 44.60 -25.31
N SER A 629 -18.04 45.77 -24.68
CA SER A 629 -17.52 46.97 -25.34
C SER A 629 -16.05 46.85 -25.76
N ALA A 630 -15.28 45.95 -25.14
CA ALA A 630 -13.90 45.65 -25.52
C ALA A 630 -13.79 44.63 -26.67
N MET A 631 -14.90 44.03 -27.10
CA MET A 631 -14.91 42.85 -27.97
C MET A 631 -15.83 43.01 -29.18
N LYS A 632 -15.81 42.06 -30.11
CA LYS A 632 -16.76 41.96 -31.21
C LYS A 632 -17.56 40.65 -31.13
N PRO A 633 -18.89 40.65 -31.31
CA PRO A 633 -19.61 39.41 -31.53
C PRO A 633 -19.22 38.78 -32.88
N VAL A 634 -18.80 37.51 -32.86
CA VAL A 634 -18.27 36.79 -34.03
C VAL A 634 -19.12 35.58 -34.44
N GLY A 635 -19.93 35.04 -33.54
CA GLY A 635 -20.78 33.90 -33.83
C GLY A 635 -21.57 33.42 -32.61
N PHE A 636 -22.02 32.17 -32.65
CA PHE A 636 -22.72 31.51 -31.55
C PHE A 636 -21.99 30.22 -31.15
N ASP A 637 -21.99 29.89 -29.87
CA ASP A 637 -21.50 28.61 -29.34
C ASP A 637 -22.59 27.52 -29.47
N LEU A 638 -22.27 26.27 -29.14
CA LEU A 638 -23.18 25.11 -29.23
C LEU A 638 -24.45 25.26 -28.39
N ASP A 639 -24.41 26.09 -27.34
CA ASP A 639 -25.55 26.40 -26.47
C ASP A 639 -26.35 27.64 -26.93
N ASN A 640 -26.09 28.15 -28.15
CA ASN A 640 -26.61 29.38 -28.72
C ASN A 640 -26.22 30.67 -27.97
N SER A 641 -25.24 30.62 -27.06
CA SER A 641 -24.68 31.84 -26.48
C SER A 641 -23.84 32.60 -27.52
N LEU A 642 -23.80 33.93 -27.42
CA LEU A 642 -23.05 34.77 -28.34
C LEU A 642 -21.56 34.67 -28.03
N LEU A 643 -20.75 34.26 -29.02
CA LEU A 643 -19.30 34.24 -28.92
C LEU A 643 -18.72 35.59 -29.31
N PHE A 644 -17.72 36.02 -28.55
CA PHE A 644 -16.99 37.25 -28.80
C PHE A 644 -15.53 36.96 -29.14
N GLY A 645 -14.96 37.82 -29.98
CA GLY A 645 -13.54 37.81 -30.34
C GLY A 645 -12.91 39.19 -30.23
N MET A 646 -11.59 39.20 -30.39
CA MET A 646 -10.78 40.40 -30.54
C MET A 646 -11.24 41.15 -31.78
N VAL A 647 -11.23 42.49 -31.69
CA VAL A 647 -11.73 43.38 -32.74
C VAL A 647 -10.67 43.52 -33.83
N ALA A 648 -11.02 43.21 -35.08
CA ALA A 648 -10.09 43.34 -36.20
C ALA A 648 -9.95 44.79 -36.64
N GLY A 649 -8.74 45.23 -37.01
CA GLY A 649 -8.55 46.49 -37.75
C GLY A 649 -7.48 47.45 -37.26
N ASP A 650 -6.79 47.16 -36.15
CA ASP A 650 -5.68 47.97 -35.60
C ASP A 650 -4.37 47.49 -36.23
N VAL A 651 -4.00 48.03 -37.39
CA VAL A 651 -2.92 47.46 -38.24
C VAL A 651 -1.55 48.07 -37.97
N ASP A 652 -1.49 49.19 -37.24
CA ASP A 652 -0.24 49.77 -36.76
C ASP A 652 0.04 49.45 -35.28
N GLY A 653 -0.94 48.89 -34.56
CA GLY A 653 -0.78 48.38 -33.19
C GLY A 653 -0.76 49.49 -32.14
N ASP A 654 -1.32 50.66 -32.44
CA ASP A 654 -1.39 51.77 -31.49
C ASP A 654 -2.55 51.63 -30.48
N GLY A 655 -3.39 50.61 -30.65
CA GLY A 655 -4.53 50.32 -29.80
C GLY A 655 -5.78 51.12 -30.17
N ILE A 656 -5.83 51.79 -31.31
CA ILE A 656 -6.96 52.59 -31.80
C ILE A 656 -7.17 52.29 -33.28
N ILE A 657 -8.38 51.87 -33.64
CA ILE A 657 -8.76 51.76 -35.06
C ILE A 657 -9.16 53.16 -35.54
N THR A 658 -8.20 53.87 -36.12
CA THR A 658 -8.29 55.31 -36.41
C THR A 658 -9.29 55.62 -37.52
N ASP A 659 -10.24 56.52 -37.26
CA ASP A 659 -11.29 56.94 -38.21
C ASP A 659 -11.07 58.35 -38.82
N LYS A 660 -9.99 59.04 -38.42
CA LYS A 660 -9.70 60.42 -38.83
C LYS A 660 -8.28 60.56 -39.36
N ASP A 661 -8.17 61.30 -40.46
CA ASP A 661 -6.89 61.66 -41.08
C ASP A 661 -6.11 62.74 -40.30
N ASP A 662 -6.76 63.44 -39.35
CA ASP A 662 -6.16 64.54 -38.57
C ASP A 662 -6.70 64.60 -37.14
N ILE A 663 -5.80 64.40 -36.17
CA ILE A 663 -6.02 64.76 -34.77
C ILE A 663 -4.97 65.83 -34.42
N PHE A 664 -5.41 67.09 -34.29
CA PHE A 664 -4.58 68.23 -33.85
C PHE A 664 -3.27 68.45 -34.63
N GLY A 665 -3.29 68.35 -35.96
CA GLY A 665 -2.14 68.65 -36.82
C GLY A 665 -1.11 67.53 -36.91
N LYS A 666 -1.40 66.34 -36.34
CA LYS A 666 -0.73 65.09 -36.68
C LYS A 666 -1.60 64.35 -37.69
N VAL A 667 -1.03 64.12 -38.88
CA VAL A 667 -1.59 63.16 -39.85
C VAL A 667 -1.45 61.78 -39.23
N LEU A 668 -2.54 61.26 -38.66
CA LEU A 668 -2.66 59.85 -38.31
C LEU A 668 -3.26 59.16 -39.54
N GLN A 669 -2.54 58.20 -40.10
CA GLN A 669 -3.04 57.47 -41.26
C GLN A 669 -4.13 56.51 -40.78
N ARG A 670 -5.36 56.71 -41.25
CA ARG A 670 -6.47 55.80 -40.95
C ARG A 670 -6.11 54.36 -41.31
N ASP A 671 -6.37 53.42 -40.40
CA ASP A 671 -6.05 52.00 -40.60
C ASP A 671 -6.66 51.42 -41.87
N ASP A 672 -7.91 51.77 -42.17
CA ASP A 672 -8.59 51.28 -43.37
C ASP A 672 -7.92 51.76 -44.67
N LEU A 673 -7.36 52.97 -44.66
CA LEU A 673 -6.58 53.50 -45.79
C LEU A 673 -5.21 52.82 -45.87
N GLN A 674 -4.55 52.56 -44.74
CA GLN A 674 -3.30 51.81 -44.73
C GLN A 674 -3.49 50.42 -45.34
N ILE A 675 -4.58 49.71 -45.01
CA ILE A 675 -4.93 48.42 -45.64
C ILE A 675 -5.20 48.62 -47.14
N TRP A 676 -5.96 49.66 -47.52
CA TRP A 676 -6.28 49.95 -48.92
C TRP A 676 -5.04 50.19 -49.78
N GLU A 677 -4.05 50.92 -49.26
CA GLU A 677 -2.77 51.18 -49.94
C GLU A 677 -1.90 49.93 -50.10
N LYS A 678 -2.12 48.92 -49.25
CA LYS A 678 -1.38 47.64 -49.25
C LYS A 678 -2.19 46.48 -49.83
N ARG A 679 -3.34 46.75 -50.45
CA ARG A 679 -4.15 45.72 -51.11
C ARG A 679 -3.38 45.01 -52.22
N ASP A 680 -3.81 43.79 -52.51
CA ASP A 680 -3.26 42.93 -53.55
C ASP A 680 -1.82 42.46 -53.29
N ILE A 681 -1.38 42.47 -52.03
CA ILE A 681 -0.09 41.93 -51.59
C ILE A 681 -0.32 40.63 -50.82
N GLU A 682 0.47 39.61 -51.15
CA GLU A 682 0.50 38.31 -50.47
C GLU A 682 1.62 38.26 -49.43
N GLY A 683 1.36 37.65 -48.27
CA GLY A 683 2.37 37.39 -47.24
C GLY A 683 1.82 37.38 -45.82
N TYR A 684 2.73 37.21 -44.86
CA TYR A 684 2.46 37.42 -43.44
C TYR A 684 2.59 38.91 -43.12
N LEU A 685 1.48 39.64 -43.23
CA LEU A 685 1.46 41.10 -43.19
C LEU A 685 0.53 41.60 -42.08
N PRO A 686 0.80 42.78 -41.48
CA PRO A 686 -0.08 43.36 -40.47
C PRO A 686 -1.44 43.76 -41.07
N TRP A 687 -1.48 44.23 -42.32
CA TRP A 687 -2.70 44.66 -43.00
C TRP A 687 -3.67 43.53 -43.41
N ASP A 688 -3.25 42.26 -43.36
CA ASP A 688 -4.14 41.10 -43.62
C ASP A 688 -4.92 40.76 -42.34
N VAL A 689 -5.91 41.58 -41.98
CA VAL A 689 -6.70 41.38 -40.75
C VAL A 689 -7.54 40.10 -40.78
N THR A 690 -7.84 39.56 -41.96
CA THR A 690 -8.56 38.29 -42.12
C THR A 690 -7.68 37.04 -42.06
N LEU A 691 -6.37 37.22 -41.98
CA LEU A 691 -5.35 36.16 -41.93
C LEU A 691 -5.50 35.16 -43.08
N SER A 692 -5.80 35.67 -44.27
CA SER A 692 -5.99 34.85 -45.47
C SER A 692 -4.70 34.58 -46.24
N GLY A 693 -3.63 35.29 -45.89
CA GLY A 693 -2.35 35.38 -46.60
C GLY A 693 -2.35 36.41 -47.71
N TYR A 694 -3.46 37.11 -47.96
CA TYR A 694 -3.60 38.04 -49.08
C TYR A 694 -4.49 39.23 -48.69
N ILE A 695 -4.01 40.45 -48.89
CA ILE A 695 -4.76 41.66 -48.53
C ILE A 695 -5.81 41.97 -49.61
N HIS A 696 -7.09 41.84 -49.26
CA HIS A 696 -8.24 42.10 -50.14
C HIS A 696 -9.24 43.07 -49.51
N THR A 697 -10.28 43.45 -50.26
CA THR A 697 -11.30 44.42 -49.81
C THR A 697 -12.05 44.01 -48.55
N ARG A 698 -12.09 42.71 -48.20
CA ARG A 698 -12.70 42.26 -46.96
C ARG A 698 -11.89 42.67 -45.72
N ASP A 699 -10.56 42.80 -45.81
CA ASP A 699 -9.72 43.29 -44.70
C ASP A 699 -10.09 44.74 -44.35
N ILE A 700 -10.29 45.55 -45.38
CA ILE A 700 -10.67 46.96 -45.30
C ILE A 700 -12.04 47.10 -44.65
N ASN A 701 -12.99 46.24 -45.02
CA ASN A 701 -14.33 46.26 -44.43
C ASN A 701 -14.31 45.99 -42.92
N TYR A 702 -13.43 45.11 -42.42
CA TYR A 702 -13.31 44.87 -40.98
C TYR A 702 -12.82 46.12 -40.24
N SER A 703 -11.70 46.70 -40.68
CA SER A 703 -11.18 47.96 -40.10
C SER A 703 -12.21 49.09 -40.19
N TRP A 704 -12.81 49.30 -41.36
CA TRP A 704 -13.85 50.31 -41.55
C TRP A 704 -15.04 50.10 -40.60
N ASN A 705 -15.53 48.88 -40.43
CA ASN A 705 -16.67 48.58 -39.57
C ASN A 705 -16.36 48.75 -38.07
N ASN A 706 -15.09 48.71 -37.70
CA ASN A 706 -14.63 48.85 -36.32
C ASN A 706 -13.93 50.19 -36.04
N ARG A 707 -13.90 51.10 -37.01
CA ARG A 707 -13.32 52.44 -36.88
C ARG A 707 -13.86 53.21 -35.66
N GLY A 708 -12.99 53.96 -35.01
CA GLY A 708 -13.28 54.71 -33.79
C GLY A 708 -13.28 53.87 -32.51
N ARG A 709 -13.03 52.56 -32.58
CA ARG A 709 -12.85 51.71 -31.40
C ARG A 709 -11.41 51.79 -30.92
N ALA A 710 -11.24 51.81 -29.61
CA ALA A 710 -9.95 51.74 -28.95
C ALA A 710 -9.91 50.53 -28.02
N ALA A 711 -8.71 49.99 -27.81
CA ALA A 711 -8.44 48.98 -26.82
C ALA A 711 -8.86 49.50 -25.43
N ILE A 712 -9.65 48.71 -24.72
CA ILE A 712 -9.97 49.01 -23.32
C ILE A 712 -8.85 48.41 -22.49
N THR A 713 -7.78 49.19 -22.33
CA THR A 713 -6.67 48.85 -21.46
C THR A 713 -6.91 49.45 -20.07
N PRO A 714 -6.36 48.83 -19.01
CA PRO A 714 -6.33 49.40 -17.65
C PRO A 714 -5.66 50.78 -17.57
#